data_AF-A0A7W7RRX8-F1
#
_entry.id   AF-A0A7W7RRX8-F1
#
_cell.length_a   1.000
_cell.length_b   1.000
_cell.length_c   1.000
_cell.angle_alpha   90.00
_cell.angle_beta   90.00
_cell.angle_gamma   90.00
#
_symmetry.space_group_name_H-M   'P 1'
#
loop_
_entity.id
_entity.type
_entity.pdbx_description
1 polymer ?
#
loop_
_entity_poly.entity_id
_entity_poly.type
_entity_poly.pdbx_seq_one_letter_code
_entity_poly.pdbx_strand_id
1 'polypeptide(L)'
;MTSREIGFEWALEGKRPGAHDDYELLSWSDDRLGPEVFEEIRSRYATGLSADLPQVTIAVAATRERERVSRHIVLAAQEWSRHRDATNRKIAYTRWFYVPYQELAVHQVSYEALYHALADLPVTPSPPLVVPVPEFDPTTLDPGPDARCAAALLLTGRPVCVVGADRVPMIERLRFLDTVAALLPYGMRTRLTAATWTSSTARHKIRLSFARHAPENAYEVRWGHGTEIPWRDGRANVCLGLLAQPDVELADMLRRLAGLTDPLSFGPEDLPDAARLLENSSSGLLPSDATGVWWKPKHPSSEDPRTGGPGAGTSVAAGHRKALPGPGAPGFEDREPVPGGGGVVPGAGAAPPAPGPGERWPTSPVRRLWKWLGPGTGEGPAVRAPGATPDVVPENRATPATATVPYRPTAAAGPVPRTAPPSMRTALGGLEQADRGSRPRPGWGLHGKVTVVVAFATLAITLIGTGVVAMLRAPGGDPPAEGDAAGTGPVTVVVQAPSGQEDAFARNVVAEVVRRTGYQIRLSDAPAATAPVAEPAVVLVEIPPADPALSGALPAWPVNPLAAQGFSEVAAIPVPNRDVLVYDIGLIRPEKLTAAFAHPDDEVRISVPDASQEGPSRERPEQILRQRHPWLRLETVPALDPLRALRDKAVQAAIVPREAAHDSGYHRSEALAGLPSRSLLVLCNQAAGRALRDALGTVARSIDPGRLASEDFDSPVTAAARLVESAALPPPSGAVPHAGDRGQDSFWPALSLVSAGGAAGFLALLLAIRLPARIEPRRHPPRPPSAP
;
A
#
# COMPACT_ATOMS: atom_id res chain seq x y z
N MET A 1 16.88 -25.28 27.36
CA MET A 1 17.18 -24.21 26.39
C MET A 1 18.64 -23.87 26.52
N THR A 2 19.43 -24.12 25.48
CA THR A 2 20.84 -23.69 25.42
C THR A 2 20.86 -22.20 25.07
N SER A 3 21.25 -21.36 26.02
CA SER A 3 21.44 -19.92 25.76
C SER A 3 22.85 -19.70 25.20
N ARG A 4 22.97 -18.89 24.15
CA ARG A 4 24.25 -18.61 23.48
C ARG A 4 24.52 -17.12 23.43
N GLU A 5 25.79 -16.76 23.53
CA GLU A 5 26.24 -15.37 23.52
C GLU A 5 26.23 -14.80 22.09
N ILE A 6 25.54 -13.68 21.91
CA ILE A 6 25.43 -12.95 20.65
C ILE A 6 26.05 -11.57 20.84
N GLY A 7 26.99 -11.22 19.96
CA GLY A 7 27.64 -9.92 19.93
C GLY A 7 26.72 -8.84 19.39
N PHE A 8 26.85 -7.62 19.90
CA PHE A 8 26.11 -6.48 19.39
C PHE A 8 26.90 -5.17 19.51
N GLU A 9 26.53 -4.19 18.69
CA GLU A 9 26.92 -2.79 18.84
C GLU A 9 25.69 -1.97 19.22
N TRP A 10 25.86 -0.78 19.81
CA TRP A 10 24.72 0.00 20.27
C TRP A 10 24.87 1.50 20.07
N ALA A 11 23.74 2.20 20.01
CA ALA A 11 23.67 3.65 20.10
C ALA A 11 22.41 4.12 20.82
N LEU A 12 22.50 5.30 21.42
CA LEU A 12 21.42 5.98 22.12
C LEU A 12 21.07 7.27 21.38
N GLU A 13 19.83 7.36 20.94
CA GLU A 13 19.23 8.58 20.40
C GLU A 13 18.29 9.21 21.43
N GLY A 14 18.29 10.53 21.51
CA GLY A 14 17.42 11.25 22.43
C GLY A 14 17.63 12.76 22.40
N LYS A 15 17.15 13.40 23.46
CA LYS A 15 17.48 14.79 23.79
C LYS A 15 18.14 14.85 25.17
N ARG A 16 19.03 15.83 25.34
CA ARG A 16 19.52 16.18 26.68
C ARG A 16 18.39 16.82 27.51
N PRO A 17 18.30 16.55 28.82
CA PRO A 17 17.29 17.19 29.67
C PRO A 17 17.37 18.72 29.58
N GLY A 18 16.23 19.38 29.38
CA GLY A 18 16.17 20.84 29.25
C GLY A 18 16.72 21.42 27.94
N ALA A 19 17.08 20.59 26.94
CA ALA A 19 17.49 21.07 25.63
C ALA A 19 16.30 21.57 24.79
N HIS A 20 16.56 22.52 23.89
CA HIS A 20 15.61 22.97 22.87
C HIS A 20 15.81 22.25 21.52
N ASP A 21 17.00 21.67 21.32
CA ASP A 21 17.41 21.05 20.07
C ASP A 21 16.60 19.80 19.75
N ASP A 22 16.64 19.37 18.49
CA ASP A 22 15.99 18.15 18.01
C ASP A 22 16.67 16.87 18.52
N TYR A 23 16.07 15.71 18.25
CA TYR A 23 16.63 14.42 18.65
C TYR A 23 17.95 14.17 17.92
N GLU A 24 18.98 13.80 18.68
CA GLU A 24 20.35 13.54 18.20
C GLU A 24 20.91 12.24 18.80
N LEU A 25 22.03 11.78 18.25
CA LEU A 25 22.82 10.69 18.83
C LEU A 25 23.54 11.19 20.09
N LEU A 26 23.23 10.60 21.25
CA LEU A 26 23.80 10.99 22.54
C LEU A 26 25.06 10.21 22.90
N SER A 27 25.11 8.93 22.55
CA SER A 27 26.24 8.02 22.82
C SER A 27 26.15 6.77 21.94
N TRP A 28 27.27 6.10 21.67
CA TRP A 28 27.34 4.87 20.88
C TRP A 28 28.57 4.04 21.27
N SER A 29 28.66 2.79 20.79
CA SER A 29 29.84 1.93 20.98
C SER A 29 30.95 2.27 19.99
N ASP A 30 32.20 2.37 20.48
CA ASP A 30 33.32 2.96 19.72
C ASP A 30 34.07 2.00 18.76
N ASP A 31 33.81 0.68 18.81
CA ASP A 31 34.78 -0.30 18.29
C ASP A 31 34.56 -0.78 16.85
N ARG A 32 33.31 -0.83 16.33
CA ARG A 32 33.03 -1.50 15.03
C ARG A 32 32.17 -0.74 14.04
N LEU A 33 31.31 0.18 14.51
CA LEU A 33 30.41 0.95 13.65
C LEU A 33 30.65 2.44 13.86
N GLY A 34 30.90 3.17 12.77
CA GLY A 34 31.04 4.62 12.81
C GLY A 34 29.71 5.34 13.04
N PRO A 35 29.72 6.58 13.57
CA PRO A 35 28.53 7.41 13.78
C PRO A 35 27.68 7.58 12.50
N GLU A 36 28.29 7.54 11.32
CA GLU A 36 27.62 7.68 10.03
C GLU A 36 26.63 6.53 9.76
N VAL A 37 26.95 5.31 10.20
CA VAL A 37 26.07 4.14 10.04
C VAL A 37 24.80 4.32 10.88
N PHE A 38 24.96 4.82 12.11
CA PHE A 38 23.85 5.09 13.01
C PHE A 38 22.92 6.17 12.45
N GLU A 39 23.48 7.27 11.94
CA GLU A 39 22.71 8.36 11.32
C GLU A 39 21.98 7.92 10.04
N GLU A 40 22.62 7.09 9.20
CA GLU A 40 22.00 6.55 7.99
C GLU A 40 20.71 5.77 8.33
N ILE A 41 20.79 4.87 9.32
CA ILE A 41 19.66 4.04 9.73
C ILE A 41 18.55 4.88 10.38
N ARG A 42 18.92 5.81 11.27
CA ARG A 42 17.98 6.74 11.91
C ARG A 42 17.15 7.50 10.89
N SER A 43 17.79 8.03 9.84
CA SER A 43 17.11 8.79 8.79
C SER A 43 16.12 7.96 7.95
N ARG A 44 16.32 6.64 7.83
CA ARG A 44 15.54 5.75 6.95
C ARG A 44 14.36 5.08 7.62
N TYR A 45 14.45 4.85 8.93
CA TYR A 45 13.51 4.01 9.68
C TYR A 45 12.79 4.76 10.80
N ALA A 46 12.72 6.09 10.72
CA ALA A 46 11.93 6.90 11.63
C ALA A 46 10.44 6.53 11.57
N THR A 47 9.90 6.00 12.66
CA THR A 47 8.49 5.57 12.80
C THR A 47 7.55 6.68 13.28
N GLY A 48 8.12 7.81 13.72
CA GLY A 48 7.40 8.86 14.46
C GLY A 48 7.27 8.53 15.94
N LEU A 49 6.79 9.49 16.73
CA LEU A 49 6.53 9.31 18.16
C LEU A 49 5.08 8.89 18.37
N SER A 50 4.86 7.82 19.13
CA SER A 50 3.54 7.42 19.60
C SER A 50 3.31 7.83 21.04
N ALA A 51 2.04 7.99 21.44
CA ALA A 51 1.68 8.15 22.83
C ALA A 51 1.96 6.86 23.66
N ASP A 52 1.77 5.70 23.01
CA ASP A 52 1.83 4.38 23.64
C ASP A 52 3.19 3.71 23.39
N LEU A 53 4.19 4.15 24.17
CA LEU A 53 5.51 3.50 24.27
C LEU A 53 5.50 2.45 25.40
N PRO A 54 6.28 1.35 25.31
CA PRO A 54 7.40 1.12 24.40
C PRO A 54 7.00 0.76 22.96
N GLN A 55 7.94 0.97 22.02
CA GLN A 55 7.84 0.55 20.63
C GLN A 55 9.15 -0.06 20.14
N VAL A 56 9.04 -1.06 19.27
CA VAL A 56 10.18 -1.76 18.70
C VAL A 56 10.14 -1.65 17.19
N THR A 57 11.27 -1.29 16.59
CA THR A 57 11.50 -1.31 15.15
C THR A 57 12.64 -2.27 14.82
N ILE A 58 12.38 -3.18 13.90
CA ILE A 58 13.38 -4.04 13.26
C ILE A 58 13.81 -3.38 11.96
N ALA A 59 15.03 -2.90 11.91
CA ALA A 59 15.67 -2.34 10.74
C ALA A 59 16.80 -3.25 10.26
N VAL A 60 17.36 -2.92 9.10
CA VAL A 60 18.49 -3.66 8.52
C VAL A 60 19.59 -2.69 8.16
N ALA A 61 20.82 -3.05 8.49
CA ALA A 61 22.01 -2.29 8.12
C ALA A 61 22.99 -3.19 7.35
N ALA A 62 23.77 -2.59 6.47
CA ALA A 62 24.87 -3.27 5.82
C ALA A 62 26.10 -2.37 5.89
N THR A 63 27.20 -2.92 6.38
CA THR A 63 28.50 -2.26 6.33
C THR A 63 29.36 -2.93 5.27
N ARG A 64 30.20 -2.15 4.61
CA ARG A 64 31.16 -2.64 3.63
C ARG A 64 32.55 -2.36 4.15
N GLU A 65 33.30 -3.42 4.42
CA GLU A 65 34.70 -3.34 4.84
C GLU A 65 35.54 -4.23 3.92
N ARG A 66 36.59 -3.67 3.30
CA ARG A 66 37.53 -4.41 2.42
C ARG A 66 36.80 -5.31 1.41
N GLU A 67 35.82 -4.74 0.72
CA GLU A 67 34.95 -5.42 -0.26
C GLU A 67 33.97 -6.48 0.29
N ARG A 68 34.03 -6.82 1.58
CA ARG A 68 33.09 -7.72 2.24
C ARG A 68 31.89 -6.94 2.77
N VAL A 69 30.68 -7.45 2.50
CA VAL A 69 29.43 -6.87 3.02
C VAL A 69 28.99 -7.64 4.27
N SER A 70 29.00 -6.96 5.41
CA SER A 70 28.48 -7.46 6.68
C SER A 70 27.06 -6.95 6.89
N ARG A 71 26.11 -7.86 7.08
CA ARG A 71 24.69 -7.52 7.28
C ARG A 71 24.37 -7.56 8.77
N HIS A 72 23.63 -6.58 9.23
CA HIS A 72 23.18 -6.48 10.62
C HIS A 72 21.67 -6.38 10.65
N ILE A 73 21.06 -7.07 11.61
CA ILE A 73 19.69 -6.80 12.04
C ILE A 73 19.78 -5.74 13.14
N VAL A 74 18.98 -4.69 13.01
CA VAL A 74 18.98 -3.57 13.94
C VAL A 74 17.68 -3.59 14.72
N LEU A 75 17.76 -3.71 16.04
CA LEU A 75 16.63 -3.59 16.94
C LEU A 75 16.65 -2.20 17.58
N ALA A 76 15.62 -1.40 17.33
CA ALA A 76 15.45 -0.08 17.92
C ALA A 76 14.30 -0.12 18.93
N ALA A 77 14.61 0.01 20.22
CA ALA A 77 13.65 0.07 21.30
C ALA A 77 13.44 1.53 21.74
N GLN A 78 12.24 2.05 21.51
CA GLN A 78 11.86 3.42 21.87
C GLN A 78 11.00 3.43 23.13
N GLU A 79 11.40 4.22 24.13
CA GLU A 79 10.78 4.28 25.46
C GLU A 79 10.69 5.71 25.97
N TRP A 80 9.73 5.99 26.86
CA TRP A 80 9.66 7.28 27.55
C TRP A 80 10.77 7.37 28.59
N SER A 81 11.61 8.40 28.49
CA SER A 81 12.53 8.75 29.58
C SER A 81 11.77 9.40 30.74
N ARG A 82 12.43 9.47 31.91
CA ARG A 82 11.95 10.28 33.04
C ARG A 82 12.23 11.78 32.88
N HIS A 83 12.88 12.17 31.78
CA HIS A 83 13.33 13.53 31.54
C HIS A 83 12.35 14.31 30.67
N ARG A 84 12.48 15.63 30.72
CA ARG A 84 11.70 16.58 29.95
C ARG A 84 12.60 17.56 29.20
N ASP A 85 12.13 18.00 28.04
CA ASP A 85 12.80 19.02 27.25
C ASP A 85 12.54 20.43 27.83
N ALA A 86 13.14 21.46 27.23
CA ALA A 86 12.97 22.85 27.71
C ALA A 86 11.50 23.33 27.68
N THR A 87 10.67 22.73 26.83
CA THR A 87 9.23 23.02 26.69
C THR A 87 8.36 22.13 27.58
N ASN A 88 8.97 21.43 28.54
CA ASN A 88 8.31 20.52 29.48
C ASN A 88 7.64 19.30 28.80
N ARG A 89 7.99 18.97 27.56
CA ARG A 89 7.52 17.75 26.89
C ARG A 89 8.35 16.56 27.35
N LYS A 90 7.74 15.37 27.40
CA LYS A 90 8.46 14.13 27.71
C LYS A 90 9.46 13.85 26.60
N ILE A 91 10.67 13.43 26.98
CA ILE A 91 11.70 12.99 26.04
C ILE A 91 11.57 11.49 25.87
N ALA A 92 11.52 11.00 24.63
CA ALA A 92 11.70 9.59 24.33
C ALA A 92 13.21 9.28 24.17
N TYR A 93 13.62 8.08 24.52
CA TYR A 93 14.93 7.55 24.14
C TYR A 93 14.74 6.39 23.19
N THR A 94 15.56 6.32 22.14
CA THR A 94 15.64 5.17 21.25
C THR A 94 16.99 4.50 21.46
N ARG A 95 16.96 3.27 21.96
CA ARG A 95 18.14 2.40 22.07
C ARG A 95 18.24 1.56 20.81
N TRP A 96 19.29 1.77 20.03
CA TRP A 96 19.57 1.04 18.80
C TRP A 96 20.60 -0.05 19.08
N PHE A 97 20.31 -1.29 18.70
CA PHE A 97 21.20 -2.43 18.84
C PHE A 97 21.45 -3.07 17.48
N TYR A 98 22.71 -3.24 17.10
CA TYR A 98 23.14 -3.76 15.81
C TYR A 98 23.74 -5.15 16.02
N VAL A 99 23.08 -6.15 15.47
CA VAL A 99 23.44 -7.54 15.69
C VAL A 99 23.86 -8.18 14.37
N PRO A 100 25.05 -8.79 14.27
CA PRO A 100 25.49 -9.46 13.05
C PRO A 100 24.50 -10.55 12.64
N TYR A 101 24.03 -10.49 11.38
CA TYR A 101 23.04 -11.44 10.87
C TYR A 101 23.56 -12.88 10.93
N GLN A 102 24.85 -13.10 10.70
CA GLN A 102 25.43 -14.44 10.71
C GLN A 102 25.32 -15.11 12.09
N GLU A 103 25.47 -14.36 13.18
CA GLU A 103 25.31 -14.90 14.54
C GLU A 103 23.84 -15.27 14.81
N LEU A 104 22.89 -14.42 14.39
CA LEU A 104 21.46 -14.72 14.50
C LEU A 104 21.06 -15.93 13.66
N ALA A 105 21.57 -16.05 12.43
CA ALA A 105 21.26 -17.11 11.49
C ALA A 105 21.73 -18.49 11.98
N VAL A 106 22.90 -18.57 12.60
CA VAL A 106 23.42 -19.82 13.17
C VAL A 106 22.51 -20.35 14.30
N HIS A 107 21.87 -19.44 15.04
CA HIS A 107 21.05 -19.76 16.22
C HIS A 107 19.53 -19.59 16.00
N GLN A 108 19.14 -19.23 14.78
CA GLN A 108 17.76 -19.02 14.34
C GLN A 108 16.95 -18.04 15.23
N VAL A 109 17.61 -17.11 15.90
CA VAL A 109 17.03 -16.26 16.96
C VAL A 109 15.82 -15.45 16.50
N SER A 110 14.81 -15.34 17.38
CA SER A 110 13.59 -14.53 17.17
C SER A 110 13.77 -13.08 17.62
N TYR A 111 12.96 -12.17 17.10
CA TYR A 111 12.97 -10.76 17.48
C TYR A 111 12.53 -10.54 18.93
N GLU A 112 11.56 -11.31 19.43
CA GLU A 112 11.12 -11.28 20.83
C GLU A 112 12.25 -11.73 21.77
N ALA A 113 12.90 -12.85 21.48
CA ALA A 113 14.02 -13.34 22.29
C ALA A 113 15.15 -12.31 22.33
N LEU A 114 15.45 -11.70 21.19
CA LEU A 114 16.45 -10.65 21.07
C LEU A 114 16.04 -9.38 21.84
N TYR A 115 14.77 -8.96 21.75
CA TYR A 115 14.24 -7.83 22.50
C TYR A 115 14.39 -8.04 24.00
N HIS A 116 13.97 -9.19 24.53
CA HIS A 116 14.08 -9.47 25.97
C HIS A 116 15.52 -9.45 26.46
N ALA A 117 16.45 -10.05 25.70
CA ALA A 117 17.86 -10.05 26.07
C ALA A 117 18.48 -8.65 26.09
N LEU A 118 18.05 -7.75 25.20
CA LEU A 118 18.60 -6.41 25.05
C LEU A 118 17.89 -5.34 25.89
N ALA A 119 16.58 -5.49 26.14
CA ALA A 119 15.78 -4.48 26.82
C ALA A 119 16.21 -4.28 28.28
N ASP A 120 16.69 -5.34 28.93
CA ASP A 120 17.15 -5.34 30.32
C ASP A 120 18.56 -4.76 30.51
N LEU A 121 19.27 -4.47 29.42
CA LEU A 121 20.58 -3.83 29.47
C LEU A 121 20.48 -2.39 29.98
N PRO A 122 21.53 -1.87 30.66
CA PRO A 122 21.61 -0.46 31.00
C PRO A 122 21.51 0.42 29.74
N VAL A 123 21.06 1.66 29.90
CA VAL A 123 20.86 2.62 28.79
C VAL A 123 22.12 2.80 27.93
N THR A 124 23.30 2.73 28.57
CA THR A 124 24.61 2.76 27.91
C THR A 124 25.43 1.53 28.32
N PRO A 125 25.29 0.40 27.60
CA PRO A 125 26.05 -0.82 27.86
C PRO A 125 27.56 -0.61 27.75
N SER A 126 28.32 -1.26 28.62
CA SER A 126 29.79 -1.29 28.58
C SER A 126 30.28 -2.66 28.11
N PRO A 127 31.46 -2.76 27.49
CA PRO A 127 32.04 -4.04 27.09
C PRO A 127 32.17 -5.04 28.26
N PRO A 128 32.06 -6.36 28.00
CA PRO A 128 31.89 -6.96 26.68
C PRO A 128 30.44 -6.85 26.17
N LEU A 129 30.27 -6.48 24.89
CA LEU A 129 28.96 -6.29 24.27
C LEU A 129 28.42 -7.62 23.71
N VAL A 130 28.08 -8.52 24.62
CA VAL A 130 27.49 -9.84 24.33
C VAL A 130 26.30 -10.08 25.23
N VAL A 131 25.25 -10.71 24.69
CA VAL A 131 24.08 -11.12 25.46
C VAL A 131 23.73 -12.59 25.23
N PRO A 132 23.32 -13.33 26.27
CA PRO A 132 22.79 -14.67 26.13
C PRO A 132 21.38 -14.61 25.55
N VAL A 133 21.15 -15.21 24.38
CA VAL A 133 19.83 -15.27 23.73
C VAL A 133 19.42 -16.72 23.53
N PRO A 134 18.18 -17.11 23.88
CA PRO A 134 17.68 -18.45 23.63
C PRO A 134 17.47 -18.67 22.12
N GLU A 135 17.73 -19.90 21.67
CA GLU A 135 17.38 -20.35 20.32
C GLU A 135 15.86 -20.32 20.13
N PHE A 136 15.42 -19.99 18.93
CA PHE A 136 14.01 -19.96 18.56
C PHE A 136 13.48 -21.37 18.35
N ASP A 137 12.34 -21.68 18.99
CA ASP A 137 11.63 -22.94 18.76
C ASP A 137 10.41 -22.69 17.86
N PRO A 138 10.50 -22.99 16.55
CA PRO A 138 9.40 -22.79 15.61
C PRO A 138 8.16 -23.62 15.94
N THR A 139 8.30 -24.71 16.72
CA THR A 139 7.18 -25.60 17.07
C THR A 139 6.19 -24.99 18.06
N THR A 140 6.60 -23.90 18.73
CA THR A 140 5.76 -23.16 19.68
C THR A 140 4.81 -22.18 18.99
N LEU A 141 4.96 -21.95 17.68
CA LEU A 141 4.13 -21.03 16.94
C LEU A 141 2.79 -21.67 16.53
N ASP A 142 1.72 -20.92 16.75
CA ASP A 142 0.42 -21.14 16.12
C ASP A 142 0.07 -19.93 15.23
N PRO A 143 0.44 -19.94 13.94
CA PRO A 143 0.18 -18.85 13.03
C PRO A 143 -1.32 -18.70 12.75
N GLY A 144 -1.92 -17.65 13.28
CA GLY A 144 -3.29 -17.26 12.93
C GLY A 144 -3.44 -16.83 11.46
N PRO A 145 -4.69 -16.65 10.99
CA PRO A 145 -4.98 -16.25 9.60
C PRO A 145 -4.27 -14.94 9.21
N ASP A 146 -4.20 -13.97 10.13
CA ASP A 146 -3.54 -12.69 9.93
C ASP A 146 -2.06 -12.83 9.56
N ALA A 147 -1.34 -13.71 10.27
CA ALA A 147 0.09 -13.92 10.07
C ALA A 147 0.35 -14.62 8.74
N ARG A 148 -0.46 -15.64 8.40
CA ARG A 148 -0.40 -16.31 7.09
C ARG A 148 -0.65 -15.33 5.95
N CYS A 149 -1.68 -14.49 6.05
CA CYS A 149 -1.98 -13.48 5.04
C CYS A 149 -0.85 -12.46 4.90
N ALA A 150 -0.32 -11.96 6.02
CA ALA A 150 0.79 -11.00 6.00
C ALA A 150 2.06 -11.59 5.35
N ALA A 151 2.41 -12.84 5.68
CA ALA A 151 3.54 -13.54 5.06
C ALA A 151 3.35 -13.71 3.54
N ALA A 152 2.17 -14.18 3.13
CA ALA A 152 1.82 -14.35 1.72
C ALA A 152 1.86 -13.02 0.94
N LEU A 153 1.31 -11.95 1.51
CA LEU A 153 1.31 -10.62 0.89
C LEU A 153 2.71 -10.00 0.81
N LEU A 154 3.60 -10.25 1.76
CA LEU A 154 4.99 -9.80 1.68
C LEU A 154 5.73 -10.40 0.46
N LEU A 155 5.34 -11.60 0.01
CA LEU A 155 5.92 -12.25 -1.18
C LEU A 155 5.46 -11.62 -2.52
N THR A 156 4.58 -10.63 -2.48
CA THR A 156 4.31 -9.73 -3.62
C THR A 156 5.39 -8.65 -3.80
N GLY A 157 6.24 -8.46 -2.79
CA GLY A 157 7.25 -7.38 -2.74
C GLY A 157 6.73 -6.04 -2.23
N ARG A 158 5.41 -5.89 -2.03
CA ARG A 158 4.80 -4.67 -1.46
C ARG A 158 4.80 -4.70 0.07
N PRO A 159 4.77 -3.52 0.73
CA PRO A 159 4.61 -3.46 2.18
C PRO A 159 3.24 -3.96 2.63
N VAL A 160 3.18 -4.45 3.87
CA VAL A 160 1.97 -4.89 4.57
C VAL A 160 1.83 -4.05 5.85
N CYS A 161 0.63 -3.53 6.07
CA CYS A 161 0.27 -2.78 7.25
C CYS A 161 -0.87 -3.47 7.98
N VAL A 162 -0.65 -3.78 9.26
CA VAL A 162 -1.66 -4.34 10.15
C VAL A 162 -2.39 -3.22 10.86
N VAL A 163 -3.72 -3.20 10.75
CA VAL A 163 -4.58 -2.16 11.32
C VAL A 163 -5.57 -2.74 12.34
N GLY A 164 -6.16 -1.88 13.17
CA GLY A 164 -7.13 -2.28 14.20
C GLY A 164 -6.49 -2.92 15.45
N ALA A 165 -5.17 -2.86 15.57
CA ALA A 165 -4.40 -3.43 16.68
C ALA A 165 -3.97 -2.39 17.74
N ASP A 166 -4.63 -1.22 17.82
CA ASP A 166 -4.28 -0.13 18.75
C ASP A 166 -4.20 -0.61 20.21
N ARG A 167 -5.07 -1.56 20.59
CA ARG A 167 -5.16 -2.10 21.96
C ARG A 167 -4.28 -3.32 22.22
N VAL A 168 -3.62 -3.85 21.19
CA VAL A 168 -2.76 -5.03 21.31
C VAL A 168 -1.44 -4.59 21.97
N PRO A 169 -0.98 -5.22 23.07
CA PRO A 169 0.30 -4.87 23.69
C PRO A 169 1.48 -4.93 22.71
N MET A 170 2.49 -4.08 22.93
CA MET A 170 3.68 -4.04 22.06
C MET A 170 4.33 -5.42 21.90
N ILE A 171 4.45 -6.19 22.98
CA ILE A 171 5.09 -7.50 22.95
C ILE A 171 4.31 -8.52 22.10
N GLU A 172 2.98 -8.46 22.12
CA GLU A 172 2.13 -9.30 21.26
C GLU A 172 2.26 -8.90 19.78
N ARG A 173 2.39 -7.60 19.50
CA ARG A 173 2.71 -7.13 18.15
C ARG A 173 4.08 -7.61 17.70
N LEU A 174 5.09 -7.63 18.58
CA LEU A 174 6.42 -8.15 18.27
C LEU A 174 6.39 -9.67 17.99
N ARG A 175 5.65 -10.43 18.80
CA ARG A 175 5.37 -11.87 18.54
C ARG A 175 4.76 -12.10 17.18
N PHE A 176 3.79 -11.28 16.79
CA PHE A 176 3.20 -11.35 15.45
C PHE A 176 4.25 -11.13 14.35
N LEU A 177 5.17 -10.15 14.51
CA LEU A 177 6.26 -9.94 13.54
C LEU A 177 7.16 -11.17 13.44
N ASP A 178 7.44 -11.85 14.55
CA ASP A 178 8.20 -13.10 14.57
C ASP A 178 7.46 -14.24 13.87
N THR A 179 6.16 -14.40 14.14
CA THR A 179 5.32 -15.41 13.48
C THR A 179 5.32 -15.21 11.97
N VAL A 180 5.15 -13.96 11.50
CA VAL A 180 5.21 -13.66 10.06
C VAL A 180 6.60 -13.94 9.49
N ALA A 181 7.66 -13.58 10.21
CA ALA A 181 9.03 -13.83 9.77
C ALA A 181 9.40 -15.32 9.75
N ALA A 182 8.79 -16.15 10.60
CA ALA A 182 8.99 -17.60 10.64
C ALA A 182 8.28 -18.33 9.49
N LEU A 183 7.22 -17.74 8.93
CA LEU A 183 6.52 -18.22 7.73
C LEU A 183 7.26 -17.89 6.42
N LEU A 184 8.44 -17.28 6.51
CA LEU A 184 9.30 -16.93 5.39
C LEU A 184 10.68 -17.59 5.58
N PRO A 185 11.44 -17.86 4.50
CA PRO A 185 12.83 -18.30 4.63
C PRO A 185 13.64 -17.36 5.54
N TYR A 186 14.41 -17.90 6.49
CA TYR A 186 15.15 -17.12 7.49
C TYR A 186 16.09 -16.07 6.85
N GLY A 187 16.63 -16.38 5.68
CA GLY A 187 17.36 -15.51 4.76
C GLY A 187 16.73 -14.15 4.50
N MET A 188 15.40 -14.10 4.45
CA MET A 188 14.63 -12.88 4.17
C MET A 188 14.70 -11.87 5.31
N ARG A 189 15.04 -12.29 6.54
CA ARG A 189 15.24 -11.37 7.67
C ARG A 189 16.33 -10.32 7.37
N THR A 190 17.28 -10.61 6.48
CA THR A 190 18.30 -9.64 6.04
C THR A 190 17.77 -8.41 5.29
N ARG A 191 16.50 -8.47 4.85
CA ARG A 191 15.80 -7.41 4.13
C ARG A 191 14.39 -7.14 4.67
N LEU A 192 13.98 -7.80 5.74
CA LEU A 192 12.70 -7.59 6.39
C LEU A 192 12.82 -6.45 7.40
N THR A 193 12.17 -5.34 7.08
CA THR A 193 12.04 -4.19 7.99
C THR A 193 10.64 -4.24 8.60
N ALA A 194 10.55 -4.15 9.92
CA ALA A 194 9.30 -4.30 10.63
C ALA A 194 9.16 -3.30 11.79
N ALA A 195 7.95 -2.96 12.19
CA ALA A 195 7.74 -2.12 13.38
C ALA A 195 6.45 -2.48 14.11
N THR A 196 6.52 -2.52 15.44
CA THR A 196 5.35 -2.75 16.30
C THR A 196 4.37 -1.59 16.28
N TRP A 197 4.76 -0.43 15.73
CA TRP A 197 3.88 0.68 15.45
C TRP A 197 4.56 1.70 14.53
N THR A 198 3.80 2.33 13.65
CA THR A 198 4.24 3.49 12.86
C THR A 198 3.16 4.57 12.86
N SER A 199 3.57 5.83 12.80
CA SER A 199 2.65 6.93 12.52
C SER A 199 2.21 6.85 11.06
N SER A 200 0.91 6.91 10.80
CA SER A 200 0.36 6.95 9.42
C SER A 200 0.84 8.17 8.62
N THR A 201 1.38 9.19 9.28
CA THR A 201 1.97 10.38 8.61
C THR A 201 3.48 10.27 8.37
N ALA A 202 4.15 9.27 8.96
CA ALA A 202 5.58 9.07 8.77
C ALA A 202 5.84 8.39 7.43
N ARG A 203 6.77 8.95 6.65
CA ARG A 203 7.27 8.29 5.43
C ARG A 203 8.41 7.36 5.83
N HIS A 204 8.15 6.05 5.83
CA HIS A 204 9.12 5.04 6.23
C HIS A 204 9.29 3.93 5.19
N LYS A 205 10.44 3.26 5.21
CA LYS A 205 10.74 2.08 4.37
C LYS A 205 10.46 0.74 5.08
N ILE A 206 9.53 0.74 6.03
CA ILE A 206 9.11 -0.45 6.78
C ILE A 206 8.21 -1.31 5.89
N ARG A 207 8.53 -2.61 5.80
CA ARG A 207 7.79 -3.59 4.99
C ARG A 207 6.63 -4.21 5.74
N LEU A 208 6.75 -4.40 7.06
CA LEU A 208 5.68 -4.91 7.91
C LEU A 208 5.47 -4.00 9.11
N SER A 209 4.38 -3.25 9.14
CA SER A 209 4.11 -2.30 10.22
C SER A 209 2.74 -2.49 10.83
N PHE A 210 2.61 -2.15 12.10
CA PHE A 210 1.32 -1.83 12.69
C PHE A 210 1.04 -0.33 12.59
N ALA A 211 -0.17 0.07 12.24
CA ALA A 211 -0.55 1.47 12.27
C ALA A 211 -2.06 1.62 12.46
N ARG A 212 -2.51 2.85 12.74
CA ARG A 212 -3.95 3.16 12.80
C ARG A 212 -4.61 3.08 11.41
N HIS A 213 -3.89 3.52 10.38
CA HIS A 213 -4.33 3.45 8.99
C HIS A 213 -3.17 2.95 8.13
N ALA A 214 -3.48 2.09 7.16
CA ALA A 214 -2.51 1.64 6.18
C ALA A 214 -2.14 2.80 5.22
N PRO A 215 -0.85 2.95 4.87
CA PRO A 215 -0.45 3.88 3.81
C PRO A 215 -0.96 3.39 2.44
N GLU A 216 -1.22 4.31 1.52
CA GLU A 216 -1.86 4.04 0.21
C GLU A 216 -1.18 2.93 -0.62
N ASN A 217 0.13 2.71 -0.44
CA ASN A 217 0.91 1.74 -1.20
C ASN A 217 1.11 0.39 -0.49
N ALA A 218 0.59 0.21 0.73
CA ALA A 218 0.68 -1.04 1.48
C ALA A 218 -0.62 -1.87 1.37
N TYR A 219 -0.50 -3.17 1.52
CA TYR A 219 -1.67 -4.01 1.80
C TYR A 219 -2.15 -3.80 3.22
N GLU A 220 -3.46 -3.79 3.43
CA GLU A 220 -4.07 -3.73 4.74
C GLU A 220 -4.43 -5.14 5.22
N VAL A 221 -3.97 -5.49 6.43
CA VAL A 221 -4.40 -6.69 7.17
C VAL A 221 -5.11 -6.23 8.42
N ARG A 222 -6.38 -6.62 8.61
CA ARG A 222 -7.14 -6.20 9.78
C ARG A 222 -6.96 -7.24 10.90
N TRP A 223 -6.46 -6.78 12.04
CA TRP A 223 -6.20 -7.64 13.20
C TRP A 223 -7.44 -8.42 13.63
N GLY A 224 -7.28 -9.73 13.85
CA GLY A 224 -8.32 -10.68 14.23
C GLY A 224 -9.24 -11.14 13.10
N HIS A 225 -9.05 -10.64 11.88
CA HIS A 225 -9.98 -10.88 10.76
C HIS A 225 -9.30 -11.36 9.48
N GLY A 226 -7.97 -11.37 9.43
CA GLY A 226 -7.19 -11.57 8.22
C GLY A 226 -7.39 -10.47 7.20
N THR A 227 -7.10 -10.79 5.95
CA THR A 227 -7.48 -9.96 4.80
C THR A 227 -7.78 -10.86 3.62
N GLU A 228 -8.75 -10.46 2.80
CA GLU A 228 -8.95 -11.10 1.51
C GLU A 228 -7.79 -10.68 0.62
N ILE A 229 -6.91 -11.63 0.31
CA ILE A 229 -5.82 -11.39 -0.64
C ILE A 229 -6.47 -11.14 -2.00
N PRO A 230 -6.25 -9.98 -2.63
CA PRO A 230 -6.75 -9.73 -3.97
C PRO A 230 -6.24 -10.85 -4.87
N TRP A 231 -7.14 -11.51 -5.54
CA TRP A 231 -6.86 -12.56 -6.49
C TRP A 231 -5.83 -12.18 -7.59
N ARG A 232 -5.73 -10.88 -7.92
CA ARG A 232 -4.69 -10.29 -8.81
C ARG A 232 -3.28 -10.60 -8.30
N ASP A 233 -3.13 -10.83 -7.00
CA ASP A 233 -1.90 -11.28 -6.36
C ASP A 233 -1.81 -12.81 -6.38
N GLY A 234 -1.80 -13.41 -7.57
CA GLY A 234 -1.82 -14.87 -7.76
C GLY A 234 -0.72 -15.58 -6.96
N ARG A 235 0.46 -14.97 -6.84
CA ARG A 235 1.56 -15.50 -6.00
C ARG A 235 1.20 -15.53 -4.51
N ALA A 236 0.56 -14.48 -4.00
CA ALA A 236 0.14 -14.43 -2.60
C ALA A 236 -0.96 -15.46 -2.32
N ASN A 237 -1.88 -15.68 -3.25
CA ASN A 237 -2.89 -16.74 -3.12
C ASN A 237 -2.28 -18.14 -3.09
N VAL A 238 -1.31 -18.42 -3.98
CA VAL A 238 -0.56 -19.69 -3.95
C VAL A 238 0.17 -19.86 -2.63
N CYS A 239 0.90 -18.82 -2.18
CA CYS A 239 1.62 -18.88 -0.90
C CYS A 239 0.68 -19.08 0.28
N LEU A 240 -0.47 -18.39 0.31
CA LEU A 240 -1.47 -18.57 1.35
C LEU A 240 -2.04 -20.00 1.34
N GLY A 241 -2.31 -20.55 0.15
CA GLY A 241 -2.74 -21.94 -0.02
C GLY A 241 -1.73 -22.91 0.59
N LEU A 242 -0.44 -22.76 0.27
CA LEU A 242 0.64 -23.58 0.83
C LEU A 242 0.72 -23.45 2.36
N LEU A 243 0.60 -22.23 2.91
CA LEU A 243 0.65 -21.97 4.35
C LEU A 243 -0.60 -22.45 5.11
N ALA A 244 -1.71 -22.69 4.40
CA ALA A 244 -2.98 -23.13 4.95
C ALA A 244 -3.26 -24.63 4.70
N GLN A 245 -2.36 -25.36 4.03
CA GLN A 245 -2.54 -26.78 3.76
C GLN A 245 -2.54 -27.59 5.07
N PRO A 246 -3.62 -28.36 5.35
CA PRO A 246 -3.74 -29.13 6.59
C PRO A 246 -2.83 -30.38 6.62
N ASP A 247 -2.39 -30.85 5.45
CA ASP A 247 -1.64 -32.10 5.30
C ASP A 247 -0.15 -31.97 5.62
N VAL A 248 0.36 -30.75 5.77
CA VAL A 248 1.75 -30.47 6.11
C VAL A 248 1.87 -30.26 7.61
N GLU A 249 2.75 -31.01 8.29
CA GLU A 249 3.12 -30.67 9.65
C GLU A 249 3.79 -29.30 9.68
N LEU A 250 3.03 -28.28 10.07
CA LEU A 250 3.44 -26.88 10.10
C LEU A 250 4.79 -26.69 10.83
N ALA A 251 4.99 -27.43 11.92
CA ALA A 251 6.23 -27.44 12.68
C ALA A 251 7.47 -27.81 11.83
N ASP A 252 7.34 -28.81 10.96
CA ASP A 252 8.42 -29.25 10.08
C ASP A 252 8.69 -28.25 8.96
N MET A 253 7.63 -27.66 8.39
CA MET A 253 7.77 -26.60 7.40
C MET A 253 8.51 -25.39 8.00
N LEU A 254 8.12 -24.93 9.19
CA LEU A 254 8.77 -23.83 9.89
C LEU A 254 10.24 -24.15 10.23
N ARG A 255 10.54 -25.40 10.63
CA ARG A 255 11.93 -25.83 10.88
C ARG A 255 12.79 -25.79 9.62
N ARG A 256 12.25 -26.23 8.47
CA ARG A 256 12.93 -26.13 7.17
C ARG A 256 13.16 -24.67 6.78
N LEU A 257 12.14 -23.81 6.88
CA LEU A 257 12.26 -22.38 6.58
C LEU A 257 13.30 -21.68 7.48
N ALA A 258 13.39 -22.06 8.75
CA ALA A 258 14.39 -21.57 9.69
C ALA A 258 15.83 -21.95 9.31
N GLY A 259 16.01 -23.12 8.68
CA GLY A 259 17.31 -23.56 8.13
C GLY A 259 17.76 -22.85 6.86
N LEU A 260 16.86 -22.16 6.15
CA LEU A 260 17.16 -21.44 4.92
C LEU A 260 17.75 -20.05 5.21
N THR A 261 19.01 -20.02 5.63
CA THR A 261 19.70 -18.81 6.13
C THR A 261 20.43 -17.97 5.07
N ASP A 262 20.43 -18.39 3.80
CA ASP A 262 21.08 -17.62 2.75
C ASP A 262 20.34 -16.28 2.53
N PRO A 263 21.04 -15.13 2.50
CA PRO A 263 20.37 -13.84 2.34
C PRO A 263 19.47 -13.77 1.10
N LEU A 264 18.20 -13.43 1.32
CA LEU A 264 17.18 -13.25 0.30
C LEU A 264 16.53 -11.88 0.45
N SER A 265 16.14 -11.26 -0.65
CA SER A 265 15.42 -10.00 -0.67
C SER A 265 13.93 -10.16 -1.00
N PHE A 266 13.20 -9.06 -0.87
CA PHE A 266 11.83 -8.92 -1.34
C PHE A 266 11.78 -8.22 -2.72
N GLY A 267 12.90 -8.24 -3.45
CA GLY A 267 13.00 -7.73 -4.82
C GLY A 267 12.47 -8.74 -5.83
N PRO A 268 12.03 -8.28 -7.02
CA PRO A 268 11.49 -9.17 -8.06
C PRO A 268 12.43 -10.31 -8.49
N GLU A 269 13.74 -10.15 -8.26
CA GLU A 269 14.78 -11.14 -8.51
C GLU A 269 14.75 -12.34 -7.55
N ASP A 270 14.50 -12.12 -6.25
CA ASP A 270 14.58 -13.16 -5.22
C ASP A 270 13.19 -13.72 -4.84
N LEU A 271 12.11 -12.99 -5.13
CA LEU A 271 10.75 -13.42 -4.79
C LEU A 271 10.32 -14.75 -5.43
N PRO A 272 10.63 -15.06 -6.72
CA PRO A 272 10.32 -16.37 -7.30
C PRO A 272 11.01 -17.51 -6.54
N ASP A 273 12.23 -17.26 -6.09
CA ASP A 273 13.03 -18.24 -5.38
C ASP A 273 12.56 -18.44 -3.94
N ALA A 274 12.17 -17.37 -3.26
CA ALA A 274 11.52 -17.45 -1.96
C ALA A 274 10.20 -18.25 -2.02
N ALA A 275 9.41 -18.06 -3.08
CA ALA A 275 8.17 -18.83 -3.29
C ALA A 275 8.44 -20.32 -3.55
N ARG A 276 9.46 -20.65 -4.37
CA ARG A 276 9.89 -22.04 -4.59
C ARG A 276 10.40 -22.71 -3.32
N LEU A 277 11.17 -21.98 -2.51
CA LEU A 277 11.64 -22.48 -1.22
C LEU A 277 10.50 -22.79 -0.27
N LEU A 278 9.45 -21.95 -0.27
CA LEU A 278 8.23 -22.19 0.50
C LEU A 278 7.50 -23.46 0.00
N GLU A 279 7.30 -23.60 -1.31
CA GLU A 279 6.67 -24.76 -1.94
C GLU A 279 7.44 -26.08 -1.69
N ASN A 280 8.76 -26.03 -1.77
CA ASN A 280 9.60 -27.19 -1.49
C ASN A 280 9.58 -27.56 0.00
N SER A 281 9.45 -26.56 0.88
CA SER A 281 9.34 -26.76 2.33
C SER A 281 8.00 -27.36 2.71
N SER A 282 6.91 -26.95 2.06
CA SER A 282 5.57 -27.51 2.28
C SER A 282 5.43 -28.91 1.71
N SER A 283 6.05 -29.18 0.55
CA SER A 283 5.98 -30.50 -0.11
C SER A 283 6.92 -31.55 0.52
N GLY A 284 7.73 -31.18 1.52
CA GLY A 284 8.73 -32.07 2.13
C GLY A 284 9.88 -32.46 1.19
N LEU A 285 10.00 -31.80 0.03
CA LEU A 285 11.03 -32.05 -0.98
C LEU A 285 12.43 -31.58 -0.53
N LEU A 286 12.49 -30.71 0.48
CA LEU A 286 13.75 -30.32 1.13
C LEU A 286 14.09 -31.29 2.28
N PRO A 287 15.32 -31.84 2.32
CA PRO A 287 15.83 -32.54 3.50
C PRO A 287 15.73 -31.67 4.75
N SER A 288 15.47 -32.28 5.91
CA SER A 288 15.34 -31.56 7.18
C SER A 288 16.66 -30.89 7.65
N ASP A 289 17.79 -31.25 7.05
CA ASP A 289 19.14 -30.76 7.31
C ASP A 289 19.68 -29.86 6.19
N ALA A 290 18.86 -29.50 5.20
CA ALA A 290 19.26 -28.62 4.12
C ALA A 290 19.68 -27.24 4.66
N THR A 291 20.99 -26.98 4.65
CA THR A 291 21.61 -25.69 4.99
C THR A 291 22.35 -25.15 3.76
N GLY A 292 22.11 -23.89 3.40
CA GLY A 292 22.84 -23.20 2.33
C GLY A 292 22.46 -23.56 0.87
N VAL A 293 23.19 -22.94 -0.06
CA VAL A 293 22.95 -22.78 -1.52
C VAL A 293 22.80 -24.11 -2.27
N TRP A 294 21.66 -24.77 -2.14
CA TRP A 294 21.44 -26.05 -2.86
C TRP A 294 20.74 -25.91 -4.21
N TRP A 295 20.18 -24.74 -4.53
CA TRP A 295 19.27 -24.58 -5.65
C TRP A 295 19.63 -23.47 -6.67
N LYS A 296 20.64 -22.62 -6.45
CA LYS A 296 20.96 -21.55 -7.43
C LYS A 296 21.49 -22.12 -8.75
N PRO A 297 20.80 -21.94 -9.89
CA PRO A 297 21.43 -22.05 -11.20
C PRO A 297 22.48 -20.93 -11.30
N LYS A 298 23.66 -21.20 -11.86
CA LYS A 298 24.67 -20.17 -12.16
C LYS A 298 24.08 -19.12 -13.11
N HIS A 299 23.50 -18.05 -12.59
CA HIS A 299 23.31 -16.81 -13.33
C HIS A 299 24.44 -15.83 -12.95
N PRO A 300 25.06 -15.15 -13.93
CA PRO A 300 26.09 -14.16 -13.65
C PRO A 300 25.50 -13.03 -12.80
N SER A 301 26.17 -12.69 -11.72
CA SER A 301 25.81 -11.61 -10.80
C SER A 301 25.61 -10.30 -11.58
N SER A 302 24.38 -9.79 -11.59
CA SER A 302 24.08 -8.43 -12.02
C SER A 302 24.57 -7.47 -10.94
N GLU A 303 25.75 -6.88 -11.15
CA GLU A 303 26.18 -5.69 -10.42
C GLU A 303 25.22 -4.52 -10.70
N ASP A 304 24.80 -3.82 -9.65
CA ASP A 304 23.93 -2.64 -9.71
C ASP A 304 24.74 -1.37 -10.00
N PRO A 305 24.49 -0.60 -11.08
CA PRO A 305 25.25 0.60 -11.41
C PRO A 305 24.47 1.87 -11.05
N ARG A 306 24.56 2.36 -9.81
CA ARG A 306 24.22 3.76 -9.48
C ARG A 306 25.09 4.35 -8.37
N THR A 307 26.26 4.85 -8.75
CA THR A 307 26.89 6.02 -8.11
C THR A 307 27.58 6.86 -9.17
N GLY A 308 26.88 7.90 -9.64
CA GLY A 308 27.48 8.97 -10.43
C GLY A 308 28.25 9.91 -9.51
N GLY A 309 29.56 10.01 -9.71
CA GLY A 309 30.43 11.04 -9.14
C GLY A 309 31.29 11.65 -10.27
N PRO A 310 31.61 12.96 -10.20
CA PRO A 310 32.04 13.74 -11.36
C PRO A 310 33.50 13.49 -11.73
N GLY A 311 33.77 13.57 -13.03
CA GLY A 311 35.07 13.30 -13.62
C GLY A 311 36.17 14.27 -13.21
N ALA A 312 37.36 13.72 -13.05
CA ALA A 312 38.61 14.41 -13.28
C ALA A 312 39.39 13.59 -14.32
N GLY A 313 39.50 14.15 -15.53
CA GLY A 313 40.37 13.61 -16.54
C GLY A 313 41.83 13.87 -16.18
N THR A 314 42.71 12.96 -16.55
CA THR A 314 43.95 13.28 -17.26
C THR A 314 44.49 12.01 -17.88
N SER A 315 44.79 12.12 -19.17
CA SER A 315 45.43 11.14 -20.02
C SER A 315 46.86 10.89 -19.60
N VAL A 316 47.35 9.66 -19.67
CA VAL A 316 48.71 9.36 -20.17
C VAL A 316 48.69 8.01 -20.90
N ALA A 317 49.46 7.96 -21.98
CA ALA A 317 49.43 7.03 -23.08
C ALA A 317 50.38 5.82 -22.94
N ALA A 318 50.16 4.88 -23.87
CA ALA A 318 51.14 4.08 -24.61
C ALA A 318 51.81 2.86 -23.94
N GLY A 319 51.73 1.71 -24.62
CA GLY A 319 52.53 0.52 -24.34
C GLY A 319 52.21 -0.66 -25.26
N HIS A 320 52.89 -0.71 -26.40
CA HIS A 320 52.80 -1.72 -27.47
C HIS A 320 53.73 -2.93 -27.22
N ARG A 321 53.46 -4.07 -27.91
CA ARG A 321 54.28 -5.31 -28.11
C ARG A 321 54.06 -6.43 -27.06
N LYS A 322 54.15 -7.74 -27.36
CA LYS A 322 54.55 -8.55 -28.54
C LYS A 322 54.02 -10.00 -28.36
N ALA A 323 54.03 -10.76 -29.46
CA ALA A 323 53.47 -12.12 -29.60
C ALA A 323 54.40 -13.30 -29.23
N LEU A 324 53.76 -14.47 -29.02
CA LEU A 324 54.14 -15.91 -29.24
C LEU A 324 55.14 -16.59 -28.28
N PRO A 325 55.20 -17.96 -28.18
CA PRO A 325 54.37 -19.04 -28.78
C PRO A 325 53.88 -20.18 -27.83
N GLY A 326 53.05 -21.10 -28.36
CA GLY A 326 52.63 -22.38 -27.75
C GLY A 326 53.75 -23.45 -27.69
N PRO A 327 53.50 -24.66 -27.16
CA PRO A 327 52.87 -25.78 -27.90
C PRO A 327 51.94 -26.62 -26.98
N GLY A 328 51.21 -27.68 -27.36
CA GLY A 328 51.03 -28.47 -28.57
C GLY A 328 50.02 -29.58 -28.22
N ALA A 329 49.23 -30.03 -29.19
CA ALA A 329 48.35 -31.19 -29.09
C ALA A 329 48.87 -32.29 -30.02
N PRO A 330 48.57 -33.57 -29.77
CA PRO A 330 48.48 -34.58 -30.82
C PRO A 330 47.02 -34.86 -31.17
N GLY A 331 46.70 -34.83 -32.47
CA GLY A 331 45.42 -35.26 -33.03
C GLY A 331 45.39 -36.75 -33.35
N PHE A 332 44.30 -37.23 -33.95
CA PHE A 332 44.25 -38.36 -34.90
C PHE A 332 42.87 -38.42 -35.61
N GLU A 333 42.93 -38.36 -36.95
CA GLU A 333 42.15 -39.04 -38.03
C GLU A 333 40.60 -38.99 -38.05
N ASP A 334 39.96 -38.40 -39.08
CA ASP A 334 39.75 -38.81 -40.49
C ASP A 334 38.61 -39.82 -40.71
N ARG A 335 37.50 -39.34 -41.32
CA ARG A 335 36.78 -40.08 -42.37
C ARG A 335 35.84 -39.19 -43.21
N GLU A 336 35.98 -39.37 -44.52
CA GLU A 336 35.37 -38.68 -45.66
C GLU A 336 33.88 -39.05 -45.97
N PRO A 337 33.24 -38.35 -46.95
CA PRO A 337 31.79 -38.15 -47.07
C PRO A 337 31.13 -38.84 -48.29
N VAL A 338 29.82 -38.64 -48.48
CA VAL A 338 29.04 -39.00 -49.69
C VAL A 338 27.99 -37.89 -50.00
N PRO A 339 27.61 -37.64 -51.28
CA PRO A 339 27.46 -36.29 -51.84
C PRO A 339 26.09 -35.93 -52.44
N GLY A 340 26.01 -34.72 -53.03
CA GLY A 340 25.03 -34.29 -54.03
C GLY A 340 24.00 -33.30 -53.48
N GLY A 341 23.72 -32.13 -54.03
CA GLY A 341 24.05 -31.42 -55.28
C GLY A 341 23.47 -30.00 -55.09
N GLY A 342 24.06 -28.91 -55.58
CA GLY A 342 24.28 -28.58 -56.98
C GLY A 342 23.23 -27.56 -57.39
N GLY A 343 23.58 -26.26 -57.45
CA GLY A 343 22.62 -25.25 -57.93
C GLY A 343 23.00 -23.78 -57.77
N VAL A 344 23.92 -23.32 -58.62
CA VAL A 344 23.94 -22.01 -59.30
C VAL A 344 24.02 -20.70 -58.48
N VAL A 345 25.16 -20.02 -58.66
CA VAL A 345 25.42 -18.58 -58.43
C VAL A 345 25.16 -17.82 -59.76
N PRO A 346 24.63 -16.58 -59.75
CA PRO A 346 25.48 -15.37 -59.86
C PRO A 346 24.98 -14.26 -58.88
N GLY A 347 25.76 -13.32 -58.35
CA GLY A 347 26.92 -12.60 -58.87
C GLY A 347 26.58 -11.09 -58.88
N ALA A 348 27.44 -10.26 -58.27
CA ALA A 348 27.43 -8.79 -58.20
C ALA A 348 26.30 -8.18 -57.31
N GLY A 349 26.51 -7.19 -56.44
CA GLY A 349 27.53 -6.14 -56.36
C GLY A 349 26.81 -4.79 -56.35
N ALA A 350 26.77 -4.08 -55.21
CA ALA A 350 26.62 -2.62 -55.08
C ALA A 350 26.26 -2.22 -53.63
N ALA A 351 27.08 -1.36 -53.02
CA ALA A 351 26.63 -0.34 -52.06
C ALA A 351 26.11 0.89 -52.87
N PRO A 352 25.60 2.02 -52.29
CA PRO A 352 25.15 2.40 -50.94
C PRO A 352 23.67 2.95 -51.05
N PRO A 353 23.07 3.90 -50.27
CA PRO A 353 23.57 4.81 -49.23
C PRO A 353 22.72 5.03 -47.96
N ALA A 354 23.30 5.80 -47.05
CA ALA A 354 22.72 6.35 -45.82
C ALA A 354 21.46 7.21 -46.05
N PRO A 355 20.64 7.39 -45.01
CA PRO A 355 19.88 8.62 -44.81
C PRO A 355 20.40 9.42 -43.60
N GLY A 356 20.48 10.73 -43.81
CA GLY A 356 20.80 11.74 -42.81
C GLY A 356 19.63 12.08 -41.86
N PRO A 357 19.81 13.12 -41.03
CA PRO A 357 19.13 13.27 -39.75
C PRO A 357 17.84 14.08 -39.84
N GLY A 358 16.84 13.70 -39.06
CA GLY A 358 15.56 14.42 -38.95
C GLY A 358 14.88 14.22 -37.60
N GLU A 359 14.81 15.33 -36.84
CA GLU A 359 13.69 15.74 -35.96
C GLU A 359 13.45 14.96 -34.65
N ARG A 360 13.88 15.55 -33.52
CA ARG A 360 13.09 16.43 -32.62
C ARG A 360 12.03 15.67 -31.82
N TRP A 361 12.39 15.32 -30.58
CA TRP A 361 11.46 14.99 -29.51
C TRP A 361 11.52 16.07 -28.41
N PRO A 362 10.38 16.42 -27.79
CA PRO A 362 10.27 17.56 -26.89
C PRO A 362 10.79 17.25 -25.48
N THR A 363 11.65 18.12 -24.97
CA THR A 363 12.07 18.13 -23.56
C THR A 363 10.99 18.78 -22.69
N SER A 364 10.45 18.01 -21.73
CA SER A 364 9.60 18.51 -20.64
C SER A 364 10.45 19.16 -19.53
N PRO A 365 10.08 20.33 -18.97
CA PRO A 365 10.84 21.03 -17.94
C PRO A 365 10.26 20.80 -16.55
N VAL A 366 10.87 19.94 -15.73
CA VAL A 366 10.59 19.90 -14.28
C VAL A 366 11.90 19.85 -13.50
N ARG A 367 12.55 21.02 -13.35
CA ARG A 367 13.59 21.28 -12.35
C ARG A 367 13.70 22.79 -12.14
N ARG A 368 12.80 23.36 -11.34
CA ARG A 368 12.96 24.69 -10.70
C ARG A 368 11.82 24.97 -9.71
N LEU A 369 11.93 24.41 -8.50
CA LEU A 369 11.33 24.91 -7.27
C LEU A 369 12.04 24.16 -6.12
N TRP A 370 12.08 24.69 -4.90
CA TRP A 370 12.88 24.24 -3.74
C TRP A 370 14.24 24.94 -3.56
N LYS A 371 14.24 26.27 -3.62
CA LYS A 371 15.33 27.09 -3.04
C LYS A 371 14.81 28.34 -2.30
N TRP A 372 13.61 28.27 -1.75
CA TRP A 372 13.03 29.35 -0.95
C TRP A 372 12.27 28.71 0.21
N LEU A 373 12.86 28.76 1.39
CA LEU A 373 12.26 28.80 2.73
C LEU A 373 13.41 28.56 3.74
N GLY A 374 14.06 29.67 4.13
CA GLY A 374 14.88 29.73 5.34
C GLY A 374 13.99 29.96 6.57
N PRO A 375 14.49 29.68 7.78
CA PRO A 375 13.69 29.61 9.00
C PRO A 375 13.32 31.00 9.53
N GLY A 376 12.04 31.18 9.86
CA GLY A 376 11.54 32.38 10.52
C GLY A 376 11.75 32.29 12.03
N THR A 377 12.67 33.10 12.54
CA THR A 377 12.81 33.45 13.96
C THR A 377 11.64 34.36 14.36
N GLY A 378 10.79 33.88 15.27
CA GLY A 378 9.75 34.68 15.92
C GLY A 378 10.13 34.95 17.37
N GLU A 379 10.68 36.14 17.64
CA GLU A 379 10.71 36.73 18.98
C GLU A 379 9.31 37.26 19.33
N GLY A 380 8.78 36.85 20.48
CA GLY A 380 7.55 37.39 21.06
C GLY A 380 7.82 37.88 22.49
N PRO A 381 7.31 39.07 22.89
CA PRO A 381 7.78 39.77 24.08
C PRO A 381 7.06 39.35 25.38
N ALA A 382 7.76 39.61 26.47
CA ALA A 382 7.39 39.40 27.86
C ALA A 382 6.06 40.08 28.27
N VAL A 383 5.25 39.37 29.04
CA VAL A 383 4.15 39.93 29.84
C VAL A 383 4.43 39.67 31.33
N ARG A 384 4.46 40.76 32.09
CA ARG A 384 4.59 40.84 33.54
C ARG A 384 3.34 40.31 34.26
N ALA A 385 3.57 39.63 35.38
CA ALA A 385 2.58 39.30 36.40
C ALA A 385 2.09 40.53 37.18
N PRO A 386 0.97 40.38 37.92
CA PRO A 386 1.01 40.70 39.35
C PRO A 386 0.45 39.55 40.22
N GLY A 387 1.00 39.43 41.43
CA GLY A 387 0.82 38.29 42.33
C GLY A 387 -0.36 38.36 43.31
N ALA A 388 -0.44 37.32 44.14
CA ALA A 388 -1.01 37.32 45.49
C ALA A 388 -0.66 35.98 46.17
N THR A 389 -0.03 36.07 47.35
CA THR A 389 0.12 35.03 48.39
C THR A 389 -1.03 35.18 49.41
N PRO A 390 -1.12 34.38 50.49
CA PRO A 390 -1.03 32.91 50.66
C PRO A 390 -2.27 32.37 51.41
N ASP A 391 -2.41 31.05 51.63
CA ASP A 391 -2.95 30.50 52.90
C ASP A 391 -2.80 28.96 53.05
N VAL A 392 -2.13 28.59 54.16
CA VAL A 392 -2.53 27.61 55.21
C VAL A 392 -2.75 26.10 54.87
N VAL A 393 -1.65 25.33 55.04
CA VAL A 393 -1.39 24.10 55.88
C VAL A 393 -2.57 23.57 56.77
N PRO A 394 -2.72 22.26 57.11
CA PRO A 394 -1.65 21.25 57.32
C PRO A 394 -1.83 19.82 56.78
N GLU A 395 -0.66 19.18 56.63
CA GLU A 395 -0.44 17.74 56.62
C GLU A 395 0.33 17.35 57.90
N ASN A 396 0.13 16.11 58.37
CA ASN A 396 0.49 15.62 59.70
C ASN A 396 1.54 14.49 59.62
N ARG A 397 2.67 14.63 60.33
CA ARG A 397 3.61 13.58 60.87
C ARG A 397 4.22 12.55 59.89
N ALA A 398 5.47 12.05 60.02
CA ALA A 398 6.55 12.20 60.99
C ALA A 398 7.87 11.74 60.33
N THR A 399 8.98 12.35 60.72
CA THR A 399 10.38 11.92 60.52
C THR A 399 10.90 11.15 61.75
N PRO A 400 11.98 10.36 61.61
CA PRO A 400 13.32 10.82 62.06
C PRO A 400 14.43 10.47 61.05
N ALA A 401 15.29 11.40 60.62
CA ALA A 401 16.50 11.95 61.27
C ALA A 401 17.69 10.98 61.40
N THR A 402 18.74 11.16 60.59
CA THR A 402 20.15 10.97 61.02
C THR A 402 21.14 11.78 60.16
N ALA A 403 21.90 12.63 60.88
CA ALA A 403 23.27 13.11 60.73
C ALA A 403 23.78 13.85 59.47
N THR A 404 24.28 15.05 59.79
CA THR A 404 24.94 16.10 59.01
C THR A 404 26.45 15.91 58.92
N VAL A 405 27.07 16.26 57.78
CA VAL A 405 28.47 16.72 57.69
C VAL A 405 28.54 17.82 56.60
N PRO A 406 28.97 19.06 56.89
CA PRO A 406 29.20 20.06 55.86
C PRO A 406 30.69 20.21 55.54
N TYR A 407 31.04 20.08 54.26
CA TYR A 407 32.36 20.38 53.73
C TYR A 407 32.40 21.84 53.24
N ARG A 408 33.38 22.58 53.78
CA ARG A 408 33.79 23.94 53.39
C ARG A 408 35.04 23.80 52.50
N PRO A 409 35.22 24.65 51.49
CA PRO A 409 36.52 25.33 51.46
C PRO A 409 36.46 26.81 51.09
N THR A 410 37.49 27.46 51.62
CA THR A 410 37.88 28.87 51.60
C THR A 410 38.41 29.36 50.25
N ALA A 411 38.37 30.69 50.13
CA ALA A 411 38.82 31.53 49.04
C ALA A 411 40.29 31.35 48.60
N ALA A 412 40.54 31.66 47.32
CA ALA A 412 41.83 32.17 46.83
C ALA A 412 41.57 33.25 45.78
N ALA A 413 42.32 34.35 45.90
CA ALA A 413 42.17 35.58 45.14
C ALA A 413 43.14 35.67 43.94
N GLY A 414 42.63 36.19 42.82
CA GLY A 414 43.34 36.92 41.75
C GLY A 414 44.09 36.11 40.67
N PRO A 415 44.44 36.72 39.51
CA PRO A 415 44.11 38.05 38.98
C PRO A 415 43.43 38.04 37.58
N VAL A 416 42.90 39.21 37.23
CA VAL A 416 42.29 39.62 35.94
C VAL A 416 43.29 39.60 34.78
N PRO A 417 42.83 39.36 33.54
CA PRO A 417 43.34 40.12 32.40
C PRO A 417 42.25 40.85 31.60
N ARG A 418 42.75 41.89 30.93
CA ARG A 418 42.12 43.05 30.30
C ARG A 418 41.41 42.77 28.96
N THR A 419 40.42 43.64 28.72
CA THR A 419 40.06 44.34 27.45
C THR A 419 39.61 43.55 26.22
N ALA A 420 38.33 43.72 25.87
CA ALA A 420 37.79 43.54 24.51
C ALA A 420 37.77 44.90 23.75
N PRO A 421 37.82 44.90 22.39
CA PRO A 421 38.15 46.09 21.58
C PRO A 421 36.96 47.01 21.24
N PRO A 422 37.22 48.27 20.86
CA PRO A 422 36.23 49.35 20.74
C PRO A 422 35.65 49.47 19.31
N SER A 423 34.94 48.46 18.81
CA SER A 423 34.27 48.51 17.50
C SER A 423 32.73 48.44 17.56
N MET A 424 32.13 48.68 18.73
CA MET A 424 30.69 48.51 18.94
C MET A 424 30.04 49.67 19.72
N ARG A 425 30.47 50.91 19.46
CA ARG A 425 29.86 52.13 20.03
C ARG A 425 29.44 53.18 18.99
N THR A 426 29.29 52.78 17.73
CA THR A 426 28.93 53.70 16.64
C THR A 426 27.78 53.14 15.79
N ALA A 427 26.66 52.79 16.43
CA ALA A 427 25.44 52.37 15.71
C ALA A 427 24.12 52.74 16.40
N LEU A 428 24.12 53.61 17.41
CA LEU A 428 22.92 54.07 18.10
C LEU A 428 23.06 55.56 18.44
N GLY A 429 22.80 56.40 17.45
CA GLY A 429 22.82 57.85 17.60
C GLY A 429 22.51 58.52 16.26
N GLY A 430 21.24 58.76 15.98
CA GLY A 430 20.82 59.49 14.79
C GLY A 430 19.41 59.16 14.33
N LEU A 431 18.41 59.54 15.14
CA LEU A 431 17.03 59.60 14.68
C LEU A 431 16.30 60.69 15.47
N GLU A 432 16.61 61.94 15.14
CA GLU A 432 15.71 63.07 15.38
C GLU A 432 16.00 64.16 14.35
N GLN A 433 14.93 64.73 13.79
CA GLN A 433 14.88 65.86 12.84
C GLN A 433 15.30 65.63 11.38
N ALA A 434 14.32 65.23 10.57
CA ALA A 434 13.81 66.06 9.48
C ALA A 434 12.53 65.42 8.94
N ASP A 435 11.41 66.15 8.91
CA ASP A 435 10.89 66.69 7.64
C ASP A 435 9.48 67.26 7.86
N ARG A 436 9.37 68.58 7.71
CA ARG A 436 8.10 69.29 7.53
C ARG A 436 7.98 69.60 6.05
N GLY A 437 6.91 69.08 5.44
CA GLY A 437 6.23 69.76 4.35
C GLY A 437 6.12 68.95 3.07
N SER A 438 4.99 68.25 2.92
CA SER A 438 4.38 67.96 1.61
C SER A 438 2.90 67.60 1.81
N ARG A 439 2.00 68.31 1.14
CA ARG A 439 0.55 68.03 1.16
C ARG A 439 0.26 66.65 0.52
N PRO A 440 -0.63 65.82 1.07
CA PRO A 440 -0.91 64.50 0.54
C PRO A 440 -1.93 64.54 -0.61
N ARG A 441 -1.66 63.77 -1.68
CA ARG A 441 -2.71 63.18 -2.52
C ARG A 441 -3.18 61.88 -1.83
N PRO A 442 -4.48 61.52 -1.85
CA PRO A 442 -5.00 60.40 -1.08
C PRO A 442 -4.68 59.08 -1.80
N GLY A 443 -3.47 58.57 -1.58
CA GLY A 443 -3.12 57.19 -1.91
C GLY A 443 -3.45 56.29 -0.72
N TRP A 444 -4.26 55.26 -0.92
CA TRP A 444 -4.49 54.24 0.11
C TRP A 444 -3.17 53.53 0.45
N GLY A 445 -2.60 53.90 1.60
CA GLY A 445 -1.41 53.26 2.14
C GLY A 445 -1.63 51.77 2.41
N LEU A 446 -0.54 51.02 2.57
CA LEU A 446 -0.55 49.59 2.85
C LEU A 446 -1.48 49.24 4.03
N HIS A 447 -1.54 50.11 5.06
CA HIS A 447 -2.47 49.98 6.17
C HIS A 447 -3.94 50.02 5.75
N GLY A 448 -4.35 50.90 4.83
CA GLY A 448 -5.73 50.95 4.34
C GLY A 448 -6.14 49.66 3.63
N LYS A 449 -5.22 49.04 2.89
CA LYS A 449 -5.47 47.75 2.21
C LYS A 449 -5.65 46.60 3.21
N VAL A 450 -4.76 46.53 4.20
CA VAL A 450 -4.85 45.50 5.26
C VAL A 450 -6.15 45.67 6.05
N THR A 451 -6.52 46.89 6.41
CA THR A 451 -7.77 47.16 7.13
C THR A 451 -9.00 46.73 6.33
N VAL A 452 -9.03 46.96 5.02
CA VAL A 452 -10.16 46.55 4.17
C VAL A 452 -10.24 45.05 4.00
N VAL A 453 -9.11 44.36 3.78
CA VAL A 453 -9.10 42.89 3.68
C VAL A 453 -9.55 42.24 4.98
N VAL A 454 -9.06 42.73 6.13
CA VAL A 454 -9.46 42.23 7.45
C VAL A 454 -10.96 42.50 7.73
N ALA A 455 -11.48 43.67 7.34
CA ALA A 455 -12.90 43.99 7.52
C ALA A 455 -13.82 43.04 6.74
N PHE A 456 -13.52 42.76 5.46
CA PHE A 456 -14.33 41.84 4.64
C PHE A 456 -14.21 40.38 5.09
N ALA A 457 -13.02 39.93 5.53
CA ALA A 457 -12.86 38.59 6.09
C ALA A 457 -13.66 38.41 7.39
N THR A 458 -13.65 39.42 8.25
CA THR A 458 -14.42 39.41 9.51
C THR A 458 -15.93 39.40 9.25
N LEU A 459 -16.40 40.19 8.28
CA LEU A 459 -17.80 40.19 7.85
C LEU A 459 -18.23 38.81 7.34
N ALA A 460 -17.40 38.16 6.52
CA ALA A 460 -17.69 36.84 5.96
C ALA A 460 -17.86 35.77 7.06
N ILE A 461 -16.92 35.73 8.02
CA ILE A 461 -16.98 34.79 9.15
C ILE A 461 -18.24 35.04 9.99
N THR A 462 -18.58 36.30 10.24
CA THR A 462 -19.75 36.68 11.05
C THR A 462 -21.07 36.27 10.37
N LEU A 463 -21.20 36.49 9.06
CA LEU A 463 -22.40 36.09 8.30
C LEU A 463 -22.58 34.58 8.24
N ILE A 464 -21.50 33.82 8.04
CA ILE A 464 -21.53 32.35 8.02
C ILE A 464 -21.92 31.82 9.42
N GLY A 465 -21.27 32.31 10.48
CA GLY A 465 -21.59 31.91 11.86
C GLY A 465 -23.05 32.20 12.23
N THR A 466 -23.57 33.36 11.82
CA THR A 466 -24.96 33.74 12.10
C THR A 466 -25.95 32.86 11.33
N GLY A 467 -25.66 32.52 10.07
CA GLY A 467 -26.48 31.59 9.28
C GLY A 467 -26.53 30.18 9.88
N VAL A 468 -25.40 29.67 10.37
CA VAL A 468 -25.32 28.36 11.04
C VAL A 468 -26.09 28.37 12.36
N VAL A 469 -25.96 29.42 13.17
CA VAL A 469 -26.72 29.54 14.43
C VAL A 469 -28.22 29.66 14.16
N ALA A 470 -28.63 30.36 13.11
CA ALA A 470 -30.04 30.44 12.70
C ALA A 470 -30.59 29.08 12.26
N MET A 471 -29.80 28.28 11.52
CA MET A 471 -30.18 26.90 11.18
C MET A 471 -30.29 26.00 12.42
N LEU A 472 -29.40 26.17 13.39
CA LEU A 472 -29.40 25.38 14.63
C LEU A 472 -30.48 25.81 15.64
N ARG A 473 -31.01 27.03 15.54
CA ARG A 473 -32.09 27.56 16.40
C ARG A 473 -33.48 27.51 15.77
N ALA A 474 -33.62 27.00 14.54
CA ALA A 474 -34.95 26.72 14.00
C ALA A 474 -35.66 25.77 14.99
N PRO A 475 -36.85 26.12 15.50
CA PRO A 475 -37.51 25.35 16.54
C PRO A 475 -37.78 23.96 16.00
N GLY A 476 -37.06 22.97 16.53
CA GLY A 476 -37.43 21.57 16.40
C GLY A 476 -38.82 21.44 17.01
N GLY A 477 -39.83 21.30 16.16
CA GLY A 477 -41.17 20.98 16.62
C GLY A 477 -41.09 19.69 17.43
N ASP A 478 -41.66 19.72 18.62
CA ASP A 478 -41.91 18.50 19.38
C ASP A 478 -42.60 17.48 18.46
N PRO A 479 -42.14 16.22 18.43
CA PRO A 479 -42.80 15.21 17.63
C PRO A 479 -44.27 15.13 18.07
N PRO A 480 -45.24 15.08 17.13
CA PRO A 480 -46.62 14.85 17.50
C PRO A 480 -46.69 13.54 18.29
N ALA A 481 -47.41 13.58 19.40
CA ALA A 481 -47.67 12.44 20.25
C ALA A 481 -48.11 11.24 19.41
N GLU A 482 -47.45 10.11 19.62
CA GLU A 482 -47.76 8.79 19.06
C GLU A 482 -49.26 8.50 19.19
N GLY A 483 -49.97 8.62 18.07
CA GLY A 483 -51.22 7.93 17.83
C GLY A 483 -50.92 6.70 16.99
N ASP A 484 -51.38 5.54 17.46
CA ASP A 484 -51.26 4.20 16.90
C ASP A 484 -51.47 4.12 15.38
N ALA A 485 -50.41 4.40 14.61
CA ALA A 485 -50.26 3.89 13.25
C ALA A 485 -49.16 2.85 13.32
N ALA A 486 -49.54 1.56 13.27
CA ALA A 486 -48.62 0.43 13.21
C ALA A 486 -47.64 0.61 12.03
N GLY A 487 -46.49 1.21 12.34
CA GLY A 487 -45.43 1.50 11.40
C GLY A 487 -44.84 0.19 10.92
N THR A 488 -45.18 -0.19 9.69
CA THR A 488 -44.48 -1.26 8.98
C THR A 488 -43.07 -0.76 8.73
N GLY A 489 -42.12 -1.18 9.57
CA GLY A 489 -40.71 -0.94 9.35
C GLY A 489 -40.29 -1.39 7.95
N PRO A 490 -39.21 -0.83 7.39
CA PRO A 490 -38.74 -1.19 6.07
C PRO A 490 -38.53 -2.70 5.98
N VAL A 491 -39.23 -3.34 5.05
CA VAL A 491 -39.20 -4.78 4.86
C VAL A 491 -37.78 -5.19 4.44
N THR A 492 -37.19 -6.14 5.16
CA THR A 492 -35.86 -6.67 4.85
C THR A 492 -35.98 -7.86 3.90
N VAL A 493 -35.22 -7.83 2.81
CA VAL A 493 -35.10 -8.93 1.84
C VAL A 493 -33.78 -9.65 2.06
N VAL A 494 -33.85 -10.97 2.16
CA VAL A 494 -32.68 -11.84 2.25
C VAL A 494 -32.20 -12.17 0.85
N VAL A 495 -30.94 -11.85 0.54
CA VAL A 495 -30.32 -12.22 -0.73
C VAL A 495 -29.28 -13.30 -0.46
N GLN A 496 -29.56 -14.51 -0.93
CA GLN A 496 -28.65 -15.64 -0.89
C GLN A 496 -27.99 -15.81 -2.26
N ALA A 497 -26.67 -15.81 -2.27
CA ALA A 497 -25.88 -15.97 -3.48
C ALA A 497 -24.66 -16.83 -3.17
N PRO A 498 -24.12 -17.55 -4.17
CA PRO A 498 -22.81 -18.15 -4.00
C PRO A 498 -21.80 -17.05 -3.66
N SER A 499 -20.89 -17.33 -2.71
CA SER A 499 -19.88 -16.38 -2.23
C SER A 499 -18.72 -16.18 -3.21
N GLY A 500 -18.76 -16.85 -4.36
CA GLY A 500 -17.77 -16.73 -5.41
C GLY A 500 -17.63 -15.28 -5.87
N GLN A 501 -16.39 -14.79 -5.98
CA GLN A 501 -16.10 -13.45 -6.48
C GLN A 501 -16.66 -13.21 -7.90
N GLU A 502 -16.78 -14.28 -8.70
CA GLU A 502 -17.39 -14.27 -10.03
C GLU A 502 -18.87 -13.86 -9.97
N ASP A 503 -19.55 -14.27 -8.90
CA ASP A 503 -20.96 -13.97 -8.67
C ASP A 503 -21.18 -12.60 -8.04
N ALA A 504 -20.09 -11.89 -7.69
CA ALA A 504 -20.16 -10.56 -7.10
C ALA A 504 -20.91 -9.58 -7.99
N PHE A 505 -20.75 -9.67 -9.32
CA PHE A 505 -21.51 -8.83 -10.25
C PHE A 505 -23.02 -9.09 -10.12
N ALA A 506 -23.47 -10.34 -10.29
CA ALA A 506 -24.88 -10.70 -10.20
C ALA A 506 -25.47 -10.40 -8.81
N ARG A 507 -24.72 -10.70 -7.75
CA ARG A 507 -25.09 -10.36 -6.36
C ARG A 507 -25.26 -8.86 -6.17
N ASN A 508 -24.37 -8.04 -6.72
CA ASN A 508 -24.45 -6.59 -6.64
C ASN A 508 -25.59 -6.02 -7.47
N VAL A 509 -25.90 -6.62 -8.64
CA VAL A 509 -27.06 -6.26 -9.46
C VAL A 509 -28.34 -6.50 -8.65
N VAL A 510 -28.52 -7.72 -8.12
CA VAL A 510 -29.69 -8.05 -7.29
C VAL A 510 -29.78 -7.12 -6.08
N ALA A 511 -28.67 -6.90 -5.37
CA ALA A 511 -28.65 -6.02 -4.21
C ALA A 511 -29.02 -4.57 -4.58
N GLU A 512 -28.52 -4.03 -5.68
CA GLU A 512 -28.88 -2.68 -6.08
C GLU A 512 -30.36 -2.57 -6.48
N VAL A 513 -30.92 -3.58 -7.16
CA VAL A 513 -32.36 -3.61 -7.47
C VAL A 513 -33.22 -3.63 -6.21
N VAL A 514 -32.85 -4.45 -5.22
CA VAL A 514 -33.56 -4.53 -3.93
C VAL A 514 -33.49 -3.18 -3.19
N ARG A 515 -32.33 -2.53 -3.19
CA ARG A 515 -32.15 -1.18 -2.62
C ARG A 515 -33.06 -0.15 -3.29
N ARG A 516 -33.07 -0.09 -4.63
CA ARG A 516 -33.85 0.91 -5.38
C ARG A 516 -35.35 0.69 -5.33
N THR A 517 -35.79 -0.52 -5.04
CA THR A 517 -37.21 -0.84 -4.82
C THR A 517 -37.69 -0.52 -3.40
N GLY A 518 -36.81 -0.01 -2.53
CA GLY A 518 -37.15 0.48 -1.18
C GLY A 518 -37.02 -0.56 -0.06
N TYR A 519 -36.46 -1.73 -0.34
CA TYR A 519 -36.24 -2.77 0.66
C TYR A 519 -34.87 -2.62 1.35
N GLN A 520 -34.78 -3.06 2.60
CA GLN A 520 -33.50 -3.29 3.25
C GLN A 520 -32.92 -4.64 2.82
N ILE A 521 -31.60 -4.78 2.86
CA ILE A 521 -30.91 -5.98 2.36
C ILE A 521 -30.17 -6.66 3.48
N ARG A 522 -30.36 -7.97 3.58
CA ARG A 522 -29.51 -8.87 4.35
C ARG A 522 -28.85 -9.87 3.40
N LEU A 523 -27.56 -9.71 3.15
CA LEU A 523 -26.77 -10.70 2.41
C LEU A 523 -26.54 -11.92 3.30
N SER A 524 -26.68 -13.13 2.73
CA SER A 524 -26.45 -14.39 3.44
C SER A 524 -25.66 -15.34 2.55
N ASP A 525 -24.58 -15.90 3.10
CA ASP A 525 -23.75 -16.92 2.43
C ASP A 525 -24.28 -18.35 2.69
N ALA A 526 -25.47 -18.48 3.28
CA ALA A 526 -26.06 -19.78 3.55
C ALA A 526 -26.46 -20.48 2.24
N PRO A 527 -26.40 -21.83 2.17
CA PRO A 527 -26.76 -22.57 0.97
C PRO A 527 -28.17 -22.21 0.50
N ALA A 528 -28.38 -22.11 -0.81
CA ALA A 528 -29.67 -21.83 -1.43
C ALA A 528 -30.84 -22.69 -0.90
N ALA A 529 -30.56 -23.93 -0.49
CA ALA A 529 -31.53 -24.86 0.10
C ALA A 529 -32.10 -24.40 1.46
N THR A 530 -31.45 -23.44 2.12
CA THR A 530 -31.81 -22.90 3.44
C THR A 530 -32.51 -21.54 3.35
N ALA A 531 -32.96 -21.15 2.15
CA ALA A 531 -33.62 -19.88 1.93
C ALA A 531 -34.90 -19.75 2.79
N PRO A 532 -35.13 -18.61 3.45
CA PRO A 532 -36.32 -18.45 4.28
C PRO A 532 -37.57 -18.40 3.40
N VAL A 533 -38.57 -19.21 3.74
CA VAL A 533 -39.85 -19.27 3.01
C VAL A 533 -40.80 -18.17 3.45
N ALA A 534 -40.75 -17.79 4.73
CA ALA A 534 -41.69 -16.84 5.34
C ALA A 534 -41.30 -15.36 5.15
N GLU A 535 -40.00 -15.07 4.94
CA GLU A 535 -39.49 -13.72 4.73
C GLU A 535 -39.22 -13.49 3.24
N PRO A 536 -39.34 -12.26 2.72
CA PRO A 536 -38.93 -11.92 1.35
C PRO A 536 -37.50 -12.38 1.05
N ALA A 537 -37.34 -13.26 0.06
CA ALA A 537 -36.05 -13.85 -0.25
C ALA A 537 -35.78 -13.90 -1.77
N VAL A 538 -34.54 -13.62 -2.14
CA VAL A 538 -33.98 -13.77 -3.48
C VAL A 538 -32.80 -14.73 -3.41
N VAL A 539 -32.81 -15.75 -4.26
CA VAL A 539 -31.77 -16.78 -4.30
C VAL A 539 -31.16 -16.82 -5.69
N LEU A 540 -29.84 -16.77 -5.77
CA LEU A 540 -29.07 -16.95 -6.99
C LEU A 540 -28.59 -18.40 -7.07
N VAL A 541 -28.96 -19.11 -8.13
CA VAL A 541 -28.59 -20.52 -8.36
C VAL A 541 -27.89 -20.65 -9.70
N GLU A 542 -26.79 -21.39 -9.74
CA GLU A 542 -26.07 -21.66 -10.98
C GLU A 542 -26.90 -22.55 -11.90
N ILE A 543 -27.08 -22.12 -13.16
CA ILE A 543 -27.72 -22.93 -14.19
C ILE A 543 -26.63 -23.81 -14.82
N PRO A 544 -26.81 -25.14 -14.87
CA PRO A 544 -25.98 -25.97 -15.71
C PRO A 544 -26.06 -25.44 -17.14
N PRO A 545 -24.94 -25.24 -17.85
CA PRO A 545 -24.99 -24.73 -19.21
C PRO A 545 -25.88 -25.64 -20.05
N ALA A 546 -26.87 -25.03 -20.71
CA ALA A 546 -27.78 -25.76 -21.57
C ALA A 546 -26.97 -26.45 -22.68
N ASP A 547 -27.20 -27.75 -22.88
CA ASP A 547 -26.65 -28.46 -24.04
C ASP A 547 -27.13 -27.74 -25.31
N PRO A 548 -26.23 -27.11 -26.08
CA PRO A 548 -26.61 -26.27 -27.21
C PRO A 548 -27.33 -27.06 -28.32
N ALA A 549 -27.26 -28.39 -28.30
CA ALA A 549 -28.04 -29.26 -29.19
C ALA A 549 -29.57 -29.16 -28.95
N LEU A 550 -30.01 -28.60 -27.83
CA LEU A 550 -31.42 -28.43 -27.44
C LEU A 550 -31.89 -26.96 -27.55
N SER A 551 -31.46 -26.24 -28.58
CA SER A 551 -31.85 -24.84 -28.81
C SER A 551 -33.32 -24.72 -29.27
N GLY A 552 -34.23 -24.34 -28.37
CA GLY A 552 -35.61 -23.99 -28.72
C GLY A 552 -36.50 -23.56 -27.54
N ALA A 553 -36.18 -24.00 -26.32
CA ALA A 553 -36.77 -23.54 -25.08
C ALA A 553 -35.68 -23.65 -24.00
N LEU A 554 -35.72 -22.85 -22.93
CA LEU A 554 -34.92 -23.10 -21.73
C LEU A 554 -35.03 -24.60 -21.42
N PRO A 555 -33.93 -25.36 -21.26
CA PRO A 555 -34.02 -26.76 -20.89
C PRO A 555 -34.89 -26.82 -19.64
N ALA A 556 -35.93 -27.67 -19.65
CA ALA A 556 -36.74 -27.90 -18.48
C ALA A 556 -35.79 -28.44 -17.40
N TRP A 557 -35.31 -27.55 -16.54
CA TRP A 557 -34.46 -27.90 -15.41
C TRP A 557 -35.16 -29.06 -14.70
N PRO A 558 -34.49 -30.20 -14.47
CA PRO A 558 -35.09 -31.30 -13.72
C PRO A 558 -35.48 -30.76 -12.34
N VAL A 559 -36.76 -30.39 -12.20
CA VAL A 559 -37.46 -29.86 -11.03
C VAL A 559 -36.61 -28.90 -10.19
N ASN A 560 -36.76 -27.57 -10.38
CA ASN A 560 -36.20 -26.58 -9.47
C ASN A 560 -36.52 -26.99 -8.01
N PRO A 561 -35.52 -27.40 -7.20
CA PRO A 561 -35.78 -27.95 -5.87
C PRO A 561 -36.39 -26.92 -4.93
N LEU A 562 -36.22 -25.63 -5.24
CA LEU A 562 -36.80 -24.51 -4.50
C LEU A 562 -38.24 -24.17 -4.94
N ALA A 563 -38.72 -24.71 -6.07
CA ALA A 563 -40.11 -24.52 -6.48
C ALA A 563 -41.09 -25.12 -5.46
N ALA A 564 -40.74 -26.27 -4.86
CA ALA A 564 -41.50 -26.87 -3.77
C ALA A 564 -41.54 -25.99 -2.50
N GLN A 565 -40.56 -25.09 -2.35
CA GLN A 565 -40.48 -24.12 -1.25
C GLN A 565 -41.14 -22.77 -1.61
N GLY A 566 -41.84 -22.68 -2.74
CA GLY A 566 -42.56 -21.48 -3.17
C GLY A 566 -41.69 -20.42 -3.88
N PHE A 567 -40.49 -20.79 -4.34
CA PHE A 567 -39.67 -19.92 -5.18
C PHE A 567 -40.06 -20.04 -6.65
N SER A 568 -40.25 -18.90 -7.30
CA SER A 568 -40.48 -18.79 -8.75
C SER A 568 -39.26 -18.20 -9.44
N GLU A 569 -38.95 -18.72 -10.61
CA GLU A 569 -37.96 -18.13 -11.51
C GLU A 569 -38.40 -16.75 -11.97
N VAL A 570 -37.48 -15.78 -11.87
CA VAL A 570 -37.73 -14.40 -12.28
C VAL A 570 -36.92 -14.06 -13.53
N ALA A 571 -35.64 -14.42 -13.54
CA ALA A 571 -34.74 -14.14 -14.65
C ALA A 571 -33.43 -14.94 -14.56
N ALA A 572 -32.61 -14.86 -15.60
CA ALA A 572 -31.22 -15.30 -15.60
C ALA A 572 -30.30 -14.08 -15.78
N ILE A 573 -29.25 -13.99 -14.94
CA ILE A 573 -28.22 -12.95 -15.03
C ILE A 573 -26.94 -13.62 -15.56
N PRO A 574 -26.41 -13.20 -16.72
CA PRO A 574 -25.13 -13.70 -17.21
C PRO A 574 -23.99 -13.19 -16.30
N VAL A 575 -23.09 -14.10 -15.95
CA VAL A 575 -21.86 -13.79 -15.21
C VAL A 575 -20.72 -13.67 -16.20
N PRO A 576 -19.97 -12.55 -16.23
CA PRO A 576 -18.83 -12.41 -17.13
C PRO A 576 -17.81 -13.50 -16.84
N ASN A 577 -17.28 -14.12 -17.90
CA ASN A 577 -16.25 -15.14 -17.75
C ASN A 577 -14.97 -14.50 -17.18
N ARG A 578 -14.32 -15.18 -16.24
CA ARG A 578 -13.02 -14.74 -15.69
C ARG A 578 -11.92 -14.84 -16.71
N ASP A 579 -12.02 -15.79 -17.62
CA ASP A 579 -11.03 -15.98 -18.64
C ASP A 579 -11.38 -15.10 -19.84
N VAL A 580 -10.35 -14.50 -20.42
CA VAL A 580 -10.44 -13.72 -21.65
C VAL A 580 -9.46 -14.28 -22.67
N LEU A 581 -9.84 -14.19 -23.94
CA LEU A 581 -8.92 -14.49 -25.02
C LEU A 581 -8.01 -13.28 -25.27
N VAL A 582 -6.71 -13.46 -25.06
CA VAL A 582 -5.68 -12.52 -25.50
C VAL A 582 -4.93 -13.06 -26.71
N TYR A 583 -4.37 -12.16 -27.51
CA TYR A 583 -3.59 -12.51 -28.68
C TYR A 583 -2.43 -11.53 -28.90
N ASP A 584 -1.39 -12.01 -29.57
CA ASP A 584 -0.28 -11.18 -30.01
C ASP A 584 -0.58 -10.62 -31.40
N ILE A 585 -0.74 -9.30 -31.49
CA ILE A 585 -1.01 -8.60 -32.75
C ILE A 585 0.13 -8.74 -33.77
N GLY A 586 1.34 -9.06 -33.31
CA GLY A 586 2.48 -9.40 -34.15
C GLY A 586 2.40 -10.80 -34.76
N LEU A 587 1.57 -11.70 -34.23
CA LEU A 587 1.40 -13.08 -34.69
C LEU A 587 0.09 -13.31 -35.43
N ILE A 588 -1.00 -12.66 -35.00
CA ILE A 588 -2.31 -12.82 -35.63
C ILE A 588 -3.09 -11.50 -35.68
N ARG A 589 -3.70 -11.24 -36.83
CA ARG A 589 -4.61 -10.10 -36.99
C ARG A 589 -5.97 -10.42 -36.36
N PRO A 590 -6.65 -9.44 -35.74
CA PRO A 590 -7.95 -9.66 -35.11
C PRO A 590 -8.98 -10.25 -36.07
N GLU A 591 -8.99 -9.85 -37.35
CA GLU A 591 -9.93 -10.37 -38.34
C GLU A 591 -9.69 -11.86 -38.64
N LYS A 592 -8.42 -12.29 -38.68
CA LYS A 592 -8.06 -13.71 -38.86
C LYS A 592 -8.45 -14.52 -37.63
N LEU A 593 -8.24 -13.97 -36.43
CA LEU A 593 -8.68 -14.60 -35.20
C LEU A 593 -10.21 -14.76 -35.19
N THR A 594 -10.97 -13.72 -35.53
CA THR A 594 -12.43 -13.79 -35.66
C THR A 594 -12.88 -14.80 -36.72
N ALA A 595 -12.23 -14.81 -37.88
CA ALA A 595 -12.53 -15.77 -38.94
C ALA A 595 -12.30 -17.22 -38.50
N ALA A 596 -11.26 -17.48 -37.70
CA ALA A 596 -10.97 -18.81 -37.16
C ALA A 596 -12.04 -19.31 -36.19
N PHE A 597 -12.79 -18.42 -35.51
CA PHE A 597 -13.95 -18.81 -34.70
C PHE A 597 -15.21 -19.04 -35.54
N ALA A 598 -15.31 -18.47 -36.74
CA ALA A 598 -16.46 -18.62 -37.62
C ALA A 598 -16.33 -19.79 -38.61
N HIS A 599 -15.12 -20.09 -39.05
CA HIS A 599 -14.84 -21.06 -40.11
C HIS A 599 -13.62 -21.92 -39.76
N PRO A 600 -13.54 -23.15 -40.31
CA PRO A 600 -12.35 -23.98 -40.20
C PRO A 600 -11.14 -23.26 -40.79
N ASP A 601 -10.21 -22.85 -39.94
CA ASP A 601 -8.89 -22.31 -40.30
C ASP A 601 -7.83 -23.14 -39.57
N ASP A 602 -7.00 -23.85 -40.34
CA ASP A 602 -6.07 -24.87 -39.83
C ASP A 602 -4.84 -24.29 -39.10
N GLU A 603 -4.66 -22.96 -39.09
CA GLU A 603 -3.42 -22.34 -38.64
C GLU A 603 -3.47 -21.69 -37.24
N VAL A 604 -4.65 -21.48 -36.64
CA VAL A 604 -4.72 -20.76 -35.34
C VAL A 604 -4.61 -21.73 -34.17
N ARG A 605 -3.53 -21.59 -33.40
CA ARG A 605 -3.29 -22.32 -32.15
C ARG A 605 -3.61 -21.44 -30.96
N ILE A 606 -4.40 -21.99 -30.05
CA ILE A 606 -4.85 -21.30 -28.85
C ILE A 606 -4.41 -22.11 -27.62
N SER A 607 -3.62 -21.49 -26.75
CA SER A 607 -3.28 -22.13 -25.48
C SER A 607 -4.42 -21.98 -24.46
N VAL A 608 -4.80 -23.07 -23.81
CA VAL A 608 -5.87 -23.11 -22.80
C VAL A 608 -5.29 -23.64 -21.48
N PRO A 609 -5.61 -23.03 -20.32
CA PRO A 609 -5.13 -23.53 -19.04
C PRO A 609 -5.66 -24.94 -18.77
N ASP A 610 -4.79 -25.82 -18.29
CA ASP A 610 -5.14 -27.16 -17.84
C ASP A 610 -5.90 -27.07 -16.52
N ALA A 611 -7.22 -27.12 -16.61
CA ALA A 611 -8.13 -27.09 -15.47
C ALA A 611 -8.29 -28.46 -14.79
N SER A 612 -7.44 -29.46 -15.08
CA SER A 612 -7.50 -30.77 -14.43
C SER A 612 -7.26 -30.74 -12.92
N GLN A 613 -6.67 -29.66 -12.39
CA GLN A 613 -6.45 -29.46 -10.95
C GLN A 613 -7.56 -28.66 -10.25
N GLU A 614 -8.46 -28.02 -10.99
CA GLU A 614 -9.64 -27.38 -10.41
C GLU A 614 -10.75 -28.43 -10.28
N GLY A 615 -11.42 -28.49 -9.12
CA GLY A 615 -12.30 -29.59 -8.74
C GLY A 615 -13.41 -29.95 -9.76
N PRO A 616 -14.08 -31.10 -9.57
CA PRO A 616 -14.98 -31.73 -10.55
C PRO A 616 -16.21 -30.92 -10.97
N SER A 617 -16.47 -29.78 -10.32
CA SER A 617 -17.67 -28.96 -10.55
C SER A 617 -17.53 -27.91 -11.66
N ARG A 618 -16.35 -27.79 -12.29
CA ARG A 618 -16.10 -26.75 -13.29
C ARG A 618 -16.01 -27.35 -14.70
N GLU A 619 -16.92 -26.95 -15.58
CA GLU A 619 -16.78 -27.28 -17.00
C GLU A 619 -15.51 -26.64 -17.57
N ARG A 620 -14.69 -27.45 -18.23
CA ARG A 620 -13.38 -27.04 -18.70
C ARG A 620 -13.53 -26.12 -19.91
N PRO A 621 -12.92 -24.92 -19.94
CA PRO A 621 -12.97 -24.01 -21.09
C PRO A 621 -12.56 -24.70 -22.40
N GLU A 622 -11.57 -25.58 -22.32
CA GLU A 622 -11.13 -26.44 -23.43
C GLU A 622 -12.26 -27.31 -23.99
N GLN A 623 -13.03 -27.98 -23.12
CA GLN A 623 -14.09 -28.88 -23.54
C GLN A 623 -15.21 -28.12 -24.25
N ILE A 624 -15.58 -26.95 -23.72
CA ILE A 624 -16.62 -26.11 -24.31
C ILE A 624 -16.16 -25.56 -25.67
N LEU A 625 -14.90 -25.15 -25.78
CA LEU A 625 -14.34 -24.67 -27.05
C LEU A 625 -14.20 -25.78 -28.08
N ARG A 626 -13.80 -26.99 -27.69
CA ARG A 626 -13.79 -28.16 -28.58
C ARG A 626 -15.19 -28.54 -29.06
N GLN A 627 -16.21 -28.39 -28.21
CA GLN A 627 -17.60 -28.66 -28.59
C GLN A 627 -18.14 -27.62 -29.56
N ARG A 628 -17.91 -26.32 -29.30
CA ARG A 628 -18.44 -25.22 -30.14
C ARG A 628 -17.64 -25.00 -31.42
N HIS A 629 -16.33 -25.21 -31.36
CA HIS A 629 -15.40 -24.94 -32.45
C HIS A 629 -14.42 -26.11 -32.61
N PRO A 630 -14.91 -27.29 -33.07
CA PRO A 630 -14.12 -28.52 -33.13
C PRO A 630 -12.91 -28.44 -34.08
N TRP A 631 -12.86 -27.42 -34.95
CA TRP A 631 -11.74 -27.17 -35.86
C TRP A 631 -10.60 -26.36 -35.23
N LEU A 632 -10.80 -25.74 -34.05
CA LEU A 632 -9.73 -24.99 -33.40
C LEU A 632 -8.66 -25.93 -32.82
N ARG A 633 -7.39 -25.59 -33.04
CA ARG A 633 -6.27 -26.29 -32.43
C ARG A 633 -6.02 -25.74 -31.03
N LEU A 634 -6.56 -26.42 -30.03
CA LEU A 634 -6.34 -26.07 -28.62
C LEU A 634 -5.14 -26.82 -28.07
N GLU A 635 -4.17 -26.09 -27.51
CA GLU A 635 -3.02 -26.64 -26.80
C GLU A 635 -3.23 -26.43 -25.30
N THR A 636 -3.36 -27.51 -24.53
CA THR A 636 -3.46 -27.41 -23.06
C THR A 636 -2.08 -27.22 -22.45
N VAL A 637 -1.99 -26.23 -21.56
CA VAL A 637 -0.76 -25.89 -20.84
C VAL A 637 -1.07 -25.76 -19.35
N PRO A 638 -0.11 -26.07 -18.45
CA PRO A 638 -0.31 -25.91 -17.01
C PRO A 638 -0.83 -24.50 -16.66
N ALA A 639 -1.75 -24.39 -15.70
CA ALA A 639 -2.61 -23.22 -15.47
C ALA A 639 -1.90 -21.85 -15.34
N LEU A 640 -0.60 -21.81 -15.00
CA LEU A 640 0.20 -20.58 -14.89
C LEU A 640 0.99 -20.21 -16.16
N ASP A 641 0.90 -20.99 -17.23
CA ASP A 641 1.76 -20.89 -18.42
C ASP A 641 1.11 -20.45 -19.77
N PRO A 642 -0.20 -20.17 -19.94
CA PRO A 642 -0.74 -19.76 -21.25
C PRO A 642 -0.10 -18.47 -21.79
N LEU A 643 0.19 -17.49 -20.92
CA LEU A 643 0.91 -16.27 -21.31
C LEU A 643 2.35 -16.53 -21.74
N ARG A 644 3.00 -17.56 -21.20
CA ARG A 644 4.36 -17.93 -21.62
C ARG A 644 4.35 -18.54 -23.00
N ALA A 645 3.40 -19.43 -23.31
CA ALA A 645 3.26 -19.99 -24.65
C ALA A 645 3.07 -18.88 -25.71
N LEU A 646 2.28 -17.85 -25.36
CA LEU A 646 2.09 -16.67 -26.21
C LEU A 646 3.39 -15.84 -26.33
N ARG A 647 4.10 -15.60 -25.21
CA ARG A 647 5.38 -14.86 -25.19
C ARG A 647 6.50 -15.55 -25.95
N ASP A 648 6.56 -16.87 -25.86
CA ASP A 648 7.54 -17.71 -26.54
C ASP A 648 7.14 -17.93 -28.01
N LYS A 649 6.03 -17.33 -28.46
CA LYS A 649 5.48 -17.38 -29.82
C LYS A 649 5.13 -18.80 -30.28
N ALA A 650 4.85 -19.70 -29.34
CA ALA A 650 4.43 -21.06 -29.62
C ALA A 650 2.96 -21.13 -30.08
N VAL A 651 2.13 -20.21 -29.57
CA VAL A 651 0.72 -20.05 -29.93
C VAL A 651 0.43 -18.62 -30.39
N GLN A 652 -0.67 -18.42 -31.12
CA GLN A 652 -1.08 -17.10 -31.59
C GLN A 652 -2.05 -16.40 -30.63
N ALA A 653 -2.78 -17.16 -29.83
CA ALA A 653 -3.69 -16.65 -28.81
C ALA A 653 -3.65 -17.52 -27.56
N ALA A 654 -4.06 -16.95 -26.43
CA ALA A 654 -4.11 -17.62 -25.15
C ALA A 654 -5.39 -17.26 -24.39
N ILE A 655 -6.00 -18.24 -23.75
CA ILE A 655 -7.06 -18.01 -22.76
C ILE A 655 -6.38 -17.84 -21.42
N VAL A 656 -6.59 -16.69 -20.81
CA VAL A 656 -5.93 -16.30 -19.57
C VAL A 656 -6.96 -15.66 -18.65
N PRO A 657 -6.76 -15.71 -17.32
CA PRO A 657 -7.51 -14.88 -16.41
C PRO A 657 -7.42 -13.40 -16.84
N ARG A 658 -8.53 -12.68 -16.77
CA ARG A 658 -8.71 -11.28 -17.24
C ARG A 658 -7.69 -10.28 -16.68
N GLU A 659 -7.02 -10.64 -15.59
CA GLU A 659 -6.10 -9.87 -14.76
C GLU A 659 -4.71 -10.07 -15.29
N ALA A 660 -4.38 -11.33 -15.56
CA ALA A 660 -3.18 -11.70 -16.28
C ALA A 660 -3.20 -11.03 -17.67
N ALA A 661 -4.37 -10.93 -18.32
CA ALA A 661 -4.50 -10.18 -19.57
C ALA A 661 -4.16 -8.69 -19.43
N HIS A 662 -4.57 -8.02 -18.33
CA HIS A 662 -4.35 -6.58 -18.15
C HIS A 662 -2.86 -6.24 -18.06
N ASP A 663 -2.09 -7.04 -17.33
CA ASP A 663 -0.67 -6.78 -17.10
C ASP A 663 0.25 -7.32 -18.22
N SER A 664 -0.31 -8.10 -19.15
CA SER A 664 0.48 -8.80 -20.17
C SER A 664 0.92 -7.94 -21.36
N GLY A 665 0.24 -6.81 -21.62
CA GLY A 665 0.45 -5.99 -22.81
C GLY A 665 -0.09 -6.59 -24.12
N TYR A 666 -0.74 -7.76 -24.08
CA TYR A 666 -1.41 -8.36 -25.23
C TYR A 666 -2.79 -7.76 -25.48
N HIS A 667 -3.25 -7.83 -26.73
CA HIS A 667 -4.58 -7.34 -27.09
C HIS A 667 -5.65 -8.35 -26.69
N ARG A 668 -6.77 -7.84 -26.17
CA ARG A 668 -7.96 -8.66 -25.88
C ARG A 668 -8.81 -8.78 -27.14
N SER A 669 -9.31 -9.97 -27.40
CA SER A 669 -10.17 -10.24 -28.56
C SER A 669 -11.64 -10.06 -28.21
N GLU A 670 -12.34 -9.22 -28.96
CA GLU A 670 -13.81 -9.13 -28.94
C GLU A 670 -14.46 -10.30 -29.72
N ALA A 671 -13.67 -11.06 -30.49
CA ALA A 671 -14.16 -12.20 -31.27
C ALA A 671 -14.81 -13.28 -30.40
N LEU A 672 -14.46 -13.35 -29.11
CA LEU A 672 -15.15 -14.16 -28.10
C LEU A 672 -15.94 -13.31 -27.11
N ALA A 673 -16.91 -12.54 -27.61
CA ALA A 673 -18.09 -12.23 -26.79
C ALA A 673 -18.82 -13.50 -26.25
N GLY A 674 -18.37 -14.71 -26.61
CA GLY A 674 -18.99 -16.00 -26.32
C GLY A 674 -18.10 -17.06 -25.68
N LEU A 675 -17.02 -16.71 -24.96
CA LEU A 675 -16.59 -17.64 -23.89
C LEU A 675 -17.84 -17.89 -23.02
N PRO A 676 -18.14 -19.14 -22.65
CA PRO A 676 -19.39 -19.48 -21.98
C PRO A 676 -19.50 -18.64 -20.71
N SER A 677 -20.37 -17.63 -20.73
CA SER A 677 -20.80 -16.93 -19.55
C SER A 677 -21.77 -17.87 -18.85
N ARG A 678 -21.39 -18.38 -17.68
CA ARG A 678 -22.37 -19.06 -16.84
C ARG A 678 -23.46 -18.05 -16.48
N SER A 679 -24.70 -18.53 -16.38
CA SER A 679 -25.81 -17.69 -15.96
C SER A 679 -26.24 -18.11 -14.56
N LEU A 680 -26.52 -17.14 -13.71
CA LEU A 680 -27.18 -17.39 -12.43
C LEU A 680 -28.67 -17.15 -12.60
N LEU A 681 -29.48 -18.13 -12.23
CA LEU A 681 -30.91 -17.98 -12.14
C LEU A 681 -31.27 -17.22 -10.87
N VAL A 682 -32.10 -16.18 -11.05
CA VAL A 682 -32.67 -15.38 -9.97
C VAL A 682 -34.03 -15.97 -9.62
N LEU A 683 -34.12 -16.55 -8.43
CA LEU A 683 -35.34 -17.10 -7.86
C LEU A 683 -35.86 -16.18 -6.77
N CYS A 684 -37.16 -15.90 -6.77
CA CYS A 684 -37.81 -15.14 -5.71
C CYS A 684 -38.98 -15.91 -5.12
N ASN A 685 -39.14 -15.88 -3.80
CA ASN A 685 -40.33 -16.45 -3.17
C ASN A 685 -41.55 -15.52 -3.31
N GLN A 686 -42.73 -16.02 -2.94
CA GLN A 686 -43.97 -15.24 -3.02
C GLN A 686 -43.96 -13.99 -2.11
N ALA A 687 -43.23 -14.06 -0.98
CA ALA A 687 -43.09 -12.96 -0.04
C ALA A 687 -42.31 -11.76 -0.62
N ALA A 688 -41.46 -11.97 -1.63
CA ALA A 688 -40.69 -10.92 -2.32
C ALA A 688 -41.56 -9.85 -3.04
N GLY A 689 -42.88 -9.98 -3.04
CA GLY A 689 -43.78 -9.01 -3.67
C GLY A 689 -43.69 -9.03 -5.20
N ARG A 690 -44.65 -8.37 -5.86
CA ARG A 690 -44.68 -8.32 -7.34
C ARG A 690 -43.71 -7.28 -7.89
N ALA A 691 -43.60 -6.13 -7.23
CA ALA A 691 -42.74 -5.02 -7.67
C ALA A 691 -41.25 -5.40 -7.75
N LEU A 692 -40.73 -6.15 -6.77
CA LEU A 692 -39.33 -6.60 -6.80
C LEU A 692 -39.10 -7.63 -7.92
N ARG A 693 -40.04 -8.56 -8.13
CA ARG A 693 -39.96 -9.53 -9.23
C ARG A 693 -39.96 -8.84 -10.60
N ASP A 694 -40.86 -7.88 -10.81
CA ASP A 694 -40.93 -7.13 -12.06
C ASP A 694 -39.66 -6.28 -12.30
N ALA A 695 -39.11 -5.68 -11.24
CA ALA A 695 -37.86 -4.92 -11.28
C ALA A 695 -36.65 -5.81 -11.64
N LEU A 696 -36.51 -6.96 -10.97
CA LEU A 696 -35.45 -7.94 -11.26
C LEU A 696 -35.55 -8.46 -12.69
N GLY A 697 -36.75 -8.80 -13.16
CA GLY A 697 -36.98 -9.25 -14.53
C GLY A 697 -36.68 -8.17 -15.57
N THR A 698 -36.94 -6.90 -15.26
CA THR A 698 -36.64 -5.78 -16.16
C THR A 698 -35.13 -5.56 -16.28
N VAL A 699 -34.41 -5.53 -15.15
CA VAL A 699 -32.95 -5.34 -15.14
C VAL A 699 -32.25 -6.49 -15.84
N ALA A 700 -32.65 -7.73 -15.58
CA ALA A 700 -32.03 -8.89 -16.22
C ALA A 700 -32.20 -8.87 -17.74
N ARG A 701 -33.34 -8.42 -18.27
CA ARG A 701 -33.55 -8.26 -19.72
C ARG A 701 -32.74 -7.13 -20.34
N SER A 702 -32.32 -6.13 -19.56
CA SER A 702 -31.45 -5.05 -20.04
C SER A 702 -29.97 -5.41 -20.08
N ILE A 703 -29.59 -6.58 -19.56
CA ILE A 703 -28.19 -7.02 -19.56
C ILE A 703 -27.83 -7.50 -20.96
N ASP A 704 -26.94 -6.77 -21.62
CA ASP A 704 -26.30 -7.19 -22.86
C ASP A 704 -25.03 -8.01 -22.53
N PRO A 705 -25.01 -9.33 -22.83
CA PRO A 705 -23.84 -10.16 -22.58
C PRO A 705 -22.59 -9.70 -23.34
N GLY A 706 -22.74 -9.13 -24.54
CA GLY A 706 -21.63 -8.62 -25.34
C GLY A 706 -20.99 -7.40 -24.68
N ARG A 707 -21.81 -6.51 -24.13
CA ARG A 707 -21.36 -5.36 -23.33
C ARG A 707 -20.69 -5.79 -22.02
N LEU A 708 -21.16 -6.88 -21.40
CA LEU A 708 -20.52 -7.46 -20.21
C LEU A 708 -19.11 -8.01 -20.49
N ALA A 709 -18.89 -8.52 -21.70
CA ALA A 709 -17.59 -9.02 -22.12
C ALA A 709 -16.61 -7.88 -22.47
N SER A 710 -17.11 -6.78 -23.06
CA SER A 710 -16.27 -5.69 -23.58
C SER A 710 -15.95 -4.57 -22.59
N GLU A 711 -16.84 -4.24 -21.64
CA GLU A 711 -16.57 -3.18 -20.66
C GLU A 711 -15.59 -3.66 -19.57
N ASP A 712 -14.58 -2.84 -19.26
CA ASP A 712 -13.68 -3.06 -18.12
C ASP A 712 -14.43 -2.85 -16.79
N PHE A 713 -15.00 -3.93 -16.27
CA PHE A 713 -15.62 -3.97 -14.95
C PHE A 713 -14.58 -4.13 -13.84
N ASP A 714 -13.70 -3.13 -13.68
CA ASP A 714 -12.74 -3.10 -12.58
C ASP A 714 -13.41 -3.07 -11.19
N SER A 715 -14.70 -2.69 -11.13
CA SER A 715 -15.53 -2.73 -9.92
C SER A 715 -16.91 -3.32 -10.23
N PRO A 716 -17.23 -4.55 -9.76
CA PRO A 716 -18.54 -5.16 -9.97
C PRO A 716 -19.67 -4.39 -9.29
N VAL A 717 -19.36 -3.62 -8.23
CA VAL A 717 -20.33 -2.75 -7.54
C VAL A 717 -20.72 -1.57 -8.44
N THR A 718 -19.73 -0.89 -9.02
CA THR A 718 -19.95 0.26 -9.90
C THR A 718 -20.63 -0.17 -11.20
N ALA A 719 -20.24 -1.32 -11.73
CA ALA A 719 -20.86 -1.99 -12.87
C ALA A 719 -22.37 -2.20 -12.66
N ALA A 720 -22.72 -2.87 -11.56
CA ALA A 720 -24.08 -3.17 -11.20
C ALA A 720 -24.92 -1.90 -11.01
N ALA A 721 -24.36 -0.89 -10.33
CA ALA A 721 -25.05 0.39 -10.12
C ALA A 721 -25.40 1.10 -11.43
N ARG A 722 -24.45 1.19 -12.37
CA ARG A 722 -24.67 1.81 -13.69
C ARG A 722 -25.70 1.04 -14.52
N LEU A 723 -25.62 -0.28 -14.51
CA LEU A 723 -26.57 -1.14 -15.22
C LEU A 723 -28.00 -0.91 -14.68
N VAL A 724 -28.18 -0.98 -13.35
CA VAL A 724 -29.50 -0.78 -12.74
C VAL A 724 -30.04 0.64 -12.96
N GLU A 725 -29.16 1.64 -12.96
CA GLU A 725 -29.53 3.02 -13.28
C GLU A 725 -30.06 3.16 -14.71
N SER A 726 -29.46 2.43 -15.67
CA SER A 726 -29.89 2.46 -17.08
C SER A 726 -31.22 1.74 -17.35
N ALA A 727 -31.65 0.84 -16.46
CA ALA A 727 -32.81 -0.03 -16.67
C ALA A 727 -34.18 0.63 -16.38
N ALA A 728 -34.22 1.94 -16.06
CA ALA A 728 -35.43 2.72 -15.82
C ALA A 728 -36.45 2.03 -14.88
N LEU A 729 -36.02 1.70 -13.66
CA LEU A 729 -36.87 1.03 -12.66
C LEU A 729 -38.10 1.89 -12.29
N PRO A 730 -39.27 1.26 -12.02
CA PRO A 730 -40.46 1.97 -11.56
C PRO A 730 -40.19 2.62 -10.18
N PRO A 731 -40.81 3.78 -9.90
CA PRO A 731 -40.67 4.45 -8.61
C PRO A 731 -41.18 3.53 -7.48
N PRO A 732 -40.61 3.62 -6.27
CA PRO A 732 -41.01 2.76 -5.16
C PRO A 732 -42.51 2.94 -4.87
N SER A 733 -43.28 1.86 -5.03
CA SER A 733 -44.70 1.82 -4.67
C SER A 733 -44.84 2.04 -3.16
N GLY A 734 -45.12 3.27 -2.76
CA GLY A 734 -45.30 3.66 -1.36
C GLY A 734 -45.29 5.17 -1.14
N ALA A 735 -44.73 5.96 -2.05
CA ALA A 735 -44.75 7.42 -1.95
C ALA A 735 -46.10 8.00 -2.43
N VAL A 736 -47.10 8.02 -1.54
CA VAL A 736 -48.26 8.92 -1.70
C VAL A 736 -47.75 10.36 -1.49
N PRO A 737 -47.99 11.32 -2.40
CA PRO A 737 -47.54 12.69 -2.20
C PRO A 737 -48.32 13.31 -1.03
N HIS A 738 -47.66 13.54 0.11
CA HIS A 738 -48.21 14.36 1.17
C HIS A 738 -48.09 15.84 0.77
N ALA A 739 -49.21 16.43 0.38
CA ALA A 739 -49.38 17.86 0.26
C ALA A 739 -49.40 18.47 1.67
N GLY A 740 -48.32 19.16 2.05
CA GLY A 740 -48.16 19.77 3.37
C GLY A 740 -47.02 20.78 3.36
N ASP A 741 -47.13 21.80 2.52
CA ASP A 741 -46.23 22.94 2.44
C ASP A 741 -46.49 23.89 3.63
N ARG A 742 -45.58 23.88 4.62
CA ARG A 742 -45.48 24.94 5.65
C ARG A 742 -44.14 25.02 6.41
N GLY A 743 -43.11 24.30 5.98
CA GLY A 743 -41.77 24.33 6.60
C GLY A 743 -40.75 25.21 5.89
N GLN A 744 -41.10 25.82 4.76
CA GLN A 744 -40.12 26.37 3.82
C GLN A 744 -39.70 27.83 4.09
N ASP A 745 -40.30 28.51 5.07
CA ASP A 745 -40.08 29.95 5.29
C ASP A 745 -38.80 30.30 6.06
N SER A 746 -38.19 29.33 6.78
CA SER A 746 -37.00 29.61 7.63
C SER A 746 -35.66 29.21 7.00
N PHE A 747 -35.68 28.36 5.97
CA PHE A 747 -34.47 27.80 5.36
C PHE A 747 -33.81 28.78 4.38
N TRP A 748 -34.62 29.46 3.56
CA TRP A 748 -34.13 30.38 2.53
C TRP A 748 -33.38 31.61 3.08
N PRO A 749 -33.81 32.26 4.19
CA PRO A 749 -33.06 33.35 4.78
C PRO A 749 -31.69 32.92 5.30
N ALA A 750 -31.61 31.73 5.94
CA ALA A 750 -30.36 31.22 6.49
C ALA A 750 -29.37 30.80 5.39
N LEU A 751 -29.86 30.15 4.34
CA LEU A 751 -29.05 29.79 3.17
C LEU A 751 -28.53 31.03 2.42
N SER A 752 -29.33 32.10 2.37
CA SER A 752 -28.94 33.38 1.78
C SER A 752 -27.81 34.05 2.56
N LEU A 753 -27.81 33.97 3.90
CA LEU A 753 -26.73 34.50 4.75
C LEU A 753 -25.41 33.75 4.56
N VAL A 754 -25.45 32.42 4.47
CA VAL A 754 -24.26 31.60 4.21
C VAL A 754 -23.67 31.90 2.83
N SER A 755 -24.54 32.03 1.82
CA SER A 755 -24.13 32.36 0.45
C SER A 755 -23.52 33.76 0.35
N ALA A 756 -24.10 34.75 1.04
CA ALA A 756 -23.57 36.11 1.13
C ALA A 756 -22.19 36.15 1.83
N GLY A 757 -22.00 35.36 2.88
CA GLY A 757 -20.70 35.22 3.55
C GLY A 757 -19.63 34.62 2.65
N GLY A 758 -19.98 33.60 1.86
CA GLY A 758 -19.09 33.02 0.84
C GLY A 758 -18.67 34.04 -0.23
N ALA A 759 -19.63 34.82 -0.74
CA ALA A 759 -19.36 35.87 -1.74
C ALA A 759 -18.46 36.99 -1.19
N ALA A 760 -18.66 37.42 0.07
CA ALA A 760 -17.83 38.41 0.73
C ALA A 760 -16.38 37.91 0.92
N GLY A 761 -16.20 36.65 1.32
CA GLY A 761 -14.88 36.02 1.43
C GLY A 761 -14.15 35.93 0.09
N PHE A 762 -14.88 35.59 -0.98
CA PHE A 762 -14.34 35.57 -2.33
C PHE A 762 -13.93 36.98 -2.83
N LEU A 763 -14.71 38.00 -2.51
CA LEU A 763 -14.39 39.40 -2.84
C LEU A 763 -13.12 39.88 -2.10
N ALA A 764 -12.94 39.50 -0.83
CA ALA A 764 -11.74 39.80 -0.06
C ALA A 764 -10.48 39.18 -0.70
N LEU A 765 -10.60 37.93 -1.18
CA LEU A 765 -9.54 37.23 -1.89
C LEU A 765 -9.19 37.91 -3.22
N LEU A 766 -10.20 38.32 -4.00
CA LEU A 766 -9.98 39.05 -5.25
C LEU A 766 -9.31 40.41 -5.03
N LEU A 767 -9.68 41.14 -3.98
CA LEU A 767 -9.04 42.41 -3.61
C LEU A 767 -7.58 42.21 -3.18
N ALA A 768 -7.27 41.11 -2.49
CA ALA A 768 -5.90 40.76 -2.12
C ALA A 768 -5.04 40.44 -3.36
N ILE A 769 -5.61 39.78 -4.38
CA ILE A 769 -4.89 39.36 -5.59
C ILE A 769 -4.72 40.52 -6.59
N ARG A 770 -5.74 41.36 -6.80
CA ARG A 770 -5.76 42.33 -7.92
C ARG A 770 -5.17 43.71 -7.64
N LEU A 771 -4.79 44.05 -6.40
CA LEU A 771 -4.19 45.36 -6.11
C LEU A 771 -2.66 45.30 -6.22
N PRO A 772 -2.04 45.83 -7.29
CA PRO A 772 -0.60 45.78 -7.47
C PRO A 772 0.12 46.55 -6.35
N ALA A 773 1.14 45.92 -5.77
CA ALA A 773 2.10 46.59 -4.91
C ALA A 773 3.12 47.30 -5.82
N ARG A 774 2.91 48.59 -6.10
CA ARG A 774 4.00 49.43 -6.63
C ARG A 774 5.00 49.68 -5.50
N ILE A 775 6.02 48.85 -5.44
CA ILE A 775 7.24 49.14 -4.67
C ILE A 775 8.14 49.91 -5.63
N GLU A 776 8.19 51.23 -5.46
CA GLU A 776 9.09 52.09 -6.22
C GLU A 776 10.49 51.97 -5.59
N PRO A 777 11.50 51.43 -6.31
CA PRO A 777 12.83 51.24 -5.74
C PRO A 777 13.49 52.61 -5.55
N ARG A 778 13.82 52.95 -4.29
CA ARG A 778 14.67 54.10 -3.96
C ARG A 778 16.00 53.96 -4.68
N ARG A 779 16.24 54.80 -5.69
CA ARG A 779 17.56 54.97 -6.31
C ARG A 779 18.47 55.70 -5.31
N HIS A 780 19.58 55.08 -4.91
CA HIS A 780 20.66 55.76 -4.21
C HIS A 780 21.37 56.74 -5.17
N PRO A 781 21.75 57.95 -4.70
CA PRO A 781 22.56 58.86 -5.50
C PRO A 781 24.01 58.34 -5.64
N PRO A 782 24.69 58.61 -6.77
CA PRO A 782 26.05 58.13 -7.03
C PRO A 782 27.08 58.83 -6.12
N ARG A 783 28.05 58.05 -5.64
CA ARG A 783 29.24 58.55 -4.91
C ARG A 783 30.15 59.37 -5.85
N PRO A 784 30.74 60.49 -5.41
CA PRO A 784 31.73 61.22 -6.18
C PRO A 784 33.08 60.47 -6.24
N PRO A 785 33.87 60.67 -7.31
CA PRO A 785 35.17 60.01 -7.47
C PRO A 785 36.23 60.58 -6.54
N SER A 786 37.06 59.69 -5.99
CA SER A 786 38.27 60.01 -5.25
C SER A 786 39.31 60.63 -6.19
N ALA A 787 39.82 61.82 -5.85
CA ALA A 787 40.99 62.43 -6.49
C ALA A 787 42.29 61.96 -5.79
N PRO A 788 43.46 62.10 -6.44
CA PRO A 788 44.62 61.20 -6.32
C PRO A 788 45.39 61.26 -5.00
#